data_AF-A0A817E4V0-F1
#
_entry.id   AF-A0A817E4V0-F1
#
_cell.length_a   1.000
_cell.length_b   1.000
_cell.length_c   1.000
_cell.angle_alpha   90.00
_cell.angle_beta   90.00
_cell.angle_gamma   90.00
#
_symmetry.space_group_name_H-M   'P 1'
#
loop_
_entity.id
_entity.type
_entity.pdbx_description
1 polymer ?
#
loop_
_entity_poly.entity_id
_entity_poly.type
_entity_poly.pdbx_seq_one_letter_code
_entity_poly.pdbx_strand_id
1 'polypeptide(L)'
;MNDTSGAPLAIDSDLYPALIQCFFIIGVGYVAGQLNLLTNTHSTGLSRYISNFALPAVVFKNLVDVQFERVSWEFIASVFIAKAFVFVLTAILSGIGERPINFASMGLYAIMASQSNDFALMLPIIDAVYKQSHPDYGRYIYLIAPISLVILNPIALLLIEIQKRLDDQKKHSKISLWHRCQLIRKVFNNISRNPIVICTLLGVIFNRIFHQHLPNILEHILTPIAQSFSSTALFYLGLTMAGKLRRLHTRLVITVFIISMIKLIMFPLVLREAIFLLVKPTNGTLNNTIDYSNFGFLYGTAPTAPSVIFYVPESNAALRAIASTGLIISTLLAGPIMVVSAKMINLRTLDIKLKQSYESTLVKTSYDVSIISLLCTIIVLIGFCLRRHLLKTSPIHKYTFIFAGLQMIHAIWTISYKTQIKYIMCNVLFISGSVLTALTTRSWAASISIALMISICYSHERARKYFWLYHLFGWLAPMFTTLVIYLQSKVDRSKGEPTLDTEKFGTIQIIASICLLASCIILTSTNLLRIARRTYRLKQNARENRSASFTTNEFQPLINDSNEYDQSQITIQSVSIDKIPLEVHSQLLRHAVLVGFLNINAFVCISVLSWSVLTKNRDGVYYELQFLDTVLLHGQGIITFLVFSLDADVLLPISRKF
;
A
#
# COMPACT_ATOMS: atom_id res chain seq x y z
N MET A 1 -34.60 -27.54 0.94
CA MET A 1 -34.97 -26.36 0.14
C MET A 1 -35.21 -25.22 1.10
N ASN A 2 -34.20 -24.39 1.32
CA ASN A 2 -34.34 -23.05 1.92
C ASN A 2 -33.58 -22.14 0.96
N ASP A 3 -34.30 -21.18 0.39
CA ASP A 3 -33.81 -20.21 -0.58
C ASP A 3 -32.61 -19.42 -0.04
N THR A 4 -31.42 -19.69 -0.58
CA THR A 4 -30.20 -18.90 -0.36
C THR A 4 -30.08 -17.73 -1.36
N SER A 5 -31.21 -17.27 -1.90
CA SER A 5 -31.29 -16.16 -2.86
C SER A 5 -31.07 -14.76 -2.23
N GLY A 6 -30.91 -14.65 -0.90
CA GLY A 6 -30.71 -13.39 -0.18
C GLY A 6 -29.29 -13.04 0.28
N ALA A 7 -28.32 -13.96 0.18
CA ALA A 7 -26.98 -13.78 0.76
C ALA A 7 -26.11 -12.64 0.17
N PRO A 8 -26.13 -12.31 -1.14
CA PRO A 8 -25.23 -11.28 -1.67
C PRO A 8 -25.61 -9.85 -1.24
N LEU A 9 -26.87 -9.60 -0.84
CA LEU A 9 -27.33 -8.29 -0.39
C LEU A 9 -26.87 -7.95 1.04
N ALA A 10 -26.68 -8.96 1.90
CA ALA A 10 -26.34 -8.79 3.32
C ALA A 10 -24.88 -8.43 3.57
N ILE A 11 -23.95 -8.91 2.73
CA ILE A 11 -22.53 -8.58 2.89
C ILE A 11 -22.26 -7.15 2.47
N ASP A 12 -22.92 -6.65 1.41
CA ASP A 12 -22.85 -5.23 1.07
C ASP A 12 -23.43 -4.36 2.21
N SER A 13 -24.54 -4.77 2.85
CA SER A 13 -25.15 -3.99 3.93
C SER A 13 -24.30 -3.89 5.19
N ASP A 14 -23.45 -4.88 5.48
CA ASP A 14 -22.65 -4.90 6.71
C ASP A 14 -21.19 -4.45 6.45
N LEU A 15 -20.61 -4.80 5.30
CA LEU A 15 -19.21 -4.50 4.96
C LEU A 15 -18.99 -3.01 4.67
N TYR A 16 -19.84 -2.37 3.86
CA TYR A 16 -19.63 -0.96 3.51
C TYR A 16 -19.69 -0.06 4.75
N PRO A 17 -20.68 -0.19 5.66
CA PRO A 17 -20.66 0.57 6.90
C PRO A 17 -19.41 0.32 7.73
N ALA A 18 -18.95 -0.93 7.86
CA ALA A 18 -17.74 -1.24 8.62
C ALA A 18 -16.48 -0.59 8.01
N LEU A 19 -16.31 -0.66 6.69
CA LEU A 19 -15.20 0.00 6.01
C LEU A 19 -15.29 1.52 6.11
N ILE A 20 -16.46 2.10 5.83
CA ILE A 20 -16.69 3.54 5.93
C ILE A 20 -16.38 3.99 7.36
N GLN A 21 -16.88 3.29 8.38
CA GLN A 21 -16.59 3.59 9.79
C GLN A 21 -15.09 3.55 10.06
N CYS A 22 -14.38 2.49 9.67
CA CYS A 22 -12.95 2.35 9.89
C CYS A 22 -12.14 3.49 9.24
N PHE A 23 -12.37 3.72 7.94
CA PHE A 23 -11.64 4.75 7.19
C PHE A 23 -12.06 6.17 7.56
N PHE A 24 -13.31 6.40 7.97
CA PHE A 24 -13.76 7.68 8.48
C PHE A 24 -13.05 8.03 9.79
N ILE A 25 -12.98 7.10 10.75
CA ILE A 25 -12.26 7.32 12.02
C ILE A 25 -10.77 7.59 11.77
N ILE A 26 -10.13 6.84 10.86
CA ILE A 26 -8.75 7.12 10.42
C ILE A 26 -8.65 8.54 9.83
N GLY A 27 -9.60 8.94 8.97
CA GLY A 27 -9.66 10.27 8.37
C GLY A 27 -9.78 11.38 9.41
N VAL A 28 -10.65 11.22 10.41
CA VAL A 28 -10.82 12.18 11.51
C VAL A 28 -9.53 12.29 12.33
N GLY A 29 -8.89 11.19 12.68
CA GLY A 29 -7.60 11.19 13.37
C GLY A 29 -6.50 11.90 12.57
N TYR A 30 -6.47 11.69 11.26
CA TYR A 30 -5.55 12.37 10.36
C TYR A 30 -5.80 13.89 10.32
N VAL A 31 -7.06 14.33 10.19
CA VAL A 31 -7.43 15.76 10.23
C VAL A 31 -7.04 16.38 11.57
N ALA A 32 -7.29 15.72 12.69
CA ALA A 32 -6.90 16.20 14.02
C ALA A 32 -5.39 16.40 14.15
N GLY A 33 -4.60 15.48 13.57
CA GLY A 33 -3.14 15.62 13.50
C GLY A 33 -2.68 16.76 12.61
N GLN A 34 -3.32 16.94 11.44
CA GLN A 34 -2.96 18.03 10.52
C GLN A 34 -3.31 19.41 11.06
N LEU A 35 -4.40 19.52 11.84
CA LEU A 35 -4.80 20.74 12.52
C LEU A 35 -4.04 20.97 13.84
N ASN A 36 -3.09 20.10 14.20
CA ASN A 36 -2.36 20.11 15.47
C ASN A 36 -3.28 20.18 16.71
N LEU A 37 -4.53 19.67 16.62
CA LEU A 37 -5.44 19.59 17.78
C LEU A 37 -4.88 18.66 18.86
N LEU A 38 -4.11 17.65 18.44
CA LEU A 38 -3.39 16.73 19.31
C LEU A 38 -1.90 16.78 18.98
N THR A 39 -1.09 17.14 19.98
CA THR A 39 0.36 17.23 19.82
C THR A 39 1.00 15.83 19.81
N ASN A 40 2.29 15.75 19.48
CA ASN A 40 3.06 14.50 19.53
C ASN A 40 3.06 13.85 20.94
N THR A 41 2.97 14.66 22.00
CA THR A 41 2.88 14.15 23.38
C THR A 41 1.55 13.43 23.62
N HIS A 42 0.44 14.00 23.13
CA HIS A 42 -0.90 13.39 23.22
C HIS A 42 -0.94 12.09 22.40
N SER A 43 -0.37 12.11 21.18
CA SER A 43 -0.25 10.92 20.33
C SER A 43 0.53 9.78 21.03
N THR A 44 1.61 10.12 21.72
CA THR A 44 2.42 9.15 22.49
C THR A 44 1.64 8.58 23.67
N GLY A 45 0.90 9.43 24.41
CA GLY A 45 0.01 8.99 25.49
C GLY A 45 -1.07 8.04 25.00
N LEU A 46 -1.72 8.38 23.88
CA LEU A 46 -2.74 7.55 23.25
C LEU A 46 -2.18 6.19 22.83
N SER A 47 -0.99 6.17 22.24
CA SER A 47 -0.32 4.91 21.89
C SER A 47 -0.05 4.03 23.11
N ARG A 48 0.40 4.61 24.22
CA ARG A 48 0.68 3.87 25.46
C ARG A 48 -0.60 3.29 26.06
N TYR A 49 -1.70 4.04 26.03
CA TYR A 49 -3.00 3.54 26.45
C TYR A 49 -3.41 2.33 25.61
N ILE A 50 -3.35 2.46 24.28
CA ILE A 50 -3.71 1.38 23.34
C ILE A 50 -2.84 0.13 23.58
N SER A 51 -1.51 0.29 23.63
CA SER A 51 -0.58 -0.85 23.66
C SER A 51 -0.53 -1.56 25.02
N ASN A 52 -0.75 -0.83 26.11
CA ASN A 52 -0.53 -1.36 27.46
C ASN A 52 -1.82 -1.71 28.20
N PHE A 53 -2.97 -1.17 27.79
CA PHE A 53 -4.24 -1.37 28.48
C PHE A 53 -5.32 -1.91 27.55
N ALA A 54 -5.69 -1.15 26.51
CA ALA A 54 -6.85 -1.49 25.68
C ALA A 54 -6.64 -2.79 24.89
N LEU A 55 -5.52 -2.91 24.16
CA LEU A 55 -5.23 -4.10 23.37
C LEU A 55 -4.99 -5.36 24.23
N PRO A 56 -4.21 -5.31 25.32
CA PRO A 56 -4.07 -6.46 26.21
C PRO A 56 -5.41 -6.92 26.81
N ALA A 57 -6.30 -6.00 27.19
CA ALA A 57 -7.64 -6.33 27.67
C ALA A 57 -8.48 -7.04 26.59
N VAL A 58 -8.47 -6.53 25.35
CA VAL A 58 -9.12 -7.17 24.19
C VAL A 58 -8.61 -8.60 23.99
N VAL A 59 -7.28 -8.79 23.95
CA VAL A 59 -6.66 -10.08 23.68
C VAL A 59 -6.93 -11.08 24.80
N PHE A 60 -6.73 -10.68 26.06
CA PHE A 60 -6.98 -11.55 27.21
C PHE A 60 -8.45 -11.97 27.27
N LYS A 61 -9.38 -11.00 27.20
CA LYS A 61 -10.83 -11.27 27.25
C LYS A 61 -11.21 -12.34 26.22
N ASN A 62 -10.87 -12.12 24.95
CA ASN A 62 -11.30 -12.99 23.86
C ASN A 62 -10.60 -14.36 23.89
N LEU A 63 -9.34 -14.45 24.32
CA LEU A 63 -8.63 -15.73 24.41
C LEU A 63 -9.14 -16.64 25.54
N VAL A 64 -9.63 -16.05 26.64
CA VAL A 64 -10.27 -16.83 27.70
C VAL A 64 -11.53 -17.54 27.20
N ASP A 65 -12.25 -16.96 26.24
CA ASP A 65 -13.50 -17.53 25.70
C ASP A 65 -13.28 -18.42 24.44
N VAL A 66 -12.03 -18.66 24.01
CA VAL A 66 -11.74 -19.49 22.81
C VAL A 66 -11.98 -20.98 23.09
N GLN A 67 -12.75 -21.62 22.21
CA GLN A 67 -12.92 -23.08 22.22
C GLN A 67 -11.84 -23.76 21.37
N PHE A 68 -10.69 -24.08 21.96
CA PHE A 68 -9.52 -24.61 21.24
C PHE A 68 -9.77 -25.92 20.47
N GLU A 69 -10.80 -26.69 20.84
CA GLU A 69 -11.20 -27.93 20.15
C GLU A 69 -11.78 -27.68 18.75
N ARG A 70 -12.39 -26.51 18.52
CA ARG A 70 -12.98 -26.14 17.23
C ARG A 70 -12.01 -25.43 16.29
N VAL A 71 -10.77 -25.21 16.75
CA VAL A 71 -9.74 -24.50 16.00
C VAL A 71 -9.06 -25.44 15.02
N SER A 72 -9.08 -25.10 13.73
CA SER A 72 -8.24 -25.74 12.72
C SER A 72 -6.81 -25.25 12.87
N TRP A 73 -5.97 -26.13 13.40
CA TRP A 73 -4.53 -25.90 13.53
C TRP A 73 -3.84 -25.90 12.18
N GLU A 74 -4.40 -26.58 11.18
CA GLU A 74 -3.94 -26.56 9.80
C GLU A 74 -4.04 -25.15 9.22
N PHE A 75 -5.18 -24.46 9.42
CA PHE A 75 -5.34 -23.09 8.99
C PHE A 75 -4.35 -22.15 9.68
N ILE A 76 -4.17 -22.29 11.00
CA ILE A 76 -3.19 -21.49 11.76
C ILE A 76 -1.76 -21.74 11.23
N ALA A 77 -1.42 -23.00 10.93
CA ALA A 77 -0.13 -23.37 10.35
C ALA A 77 0.06 -22.75 8.95
N SER A 78 -0.97 -22.77 8.10
CA SER A 78 -0.94 -22.08 6.79
C SER A 78 -0.64 -20.60 6.92
N VAL A 79 -1.27 -19.93 7.90
CA VAL A 79 -1.01 -18.51 8.16
C VAL A 79 0.41 -18.27 8.64
N PHE A 80 0.94 -19.13 9.53
CA PHE A 80 2.32 -19.05 9.96
C PHE A 80 3.30 -19.22 8.79
N ILE A 81 3.12 -20.25 7.96
CA ILE A 81 4.00 -20.51 6.81
C ILE A 81 3.97 -19.35 5.83
N ALA A 82 2.78 -18.83 5.49
CA ALA A 82 2.65 -17.70 4.58
C ALA A 82 3.33 -16.44 5.12
N LYS A 83 3.14 -16.14 6.41
CA LYS A 83 3.81 -15.01 7.08
C LYS A 83 5.34 -15.20 7.12
N ALA A 84 5.82 -16.39 7.44
CA ALA A 84 7.23 -16.73 7.47
C ALA A 84 7.89 -16.61 6.08
N PHE A 85 7.22 -17.10 5.05
CA PHE A 85 7.69 -17.01 3.67
C PHE A 85 7.84 -15.55 3.22
N VAL A 86 6.79 -14.74 3.39
CA VAL A 86 6.81 -13.32 3.04
C VAL A 86 7.85 -12.54 3.87
N PHE A 87 8.01 -12.88 5.15
CA PHE A 87 9.03 -12.30 6.02
C PHE A 87 10.45 -12.58 5.49
N VAL A 88 10.78 -13.85 5.24
CA VAL A 88 12.11 -14.27 4.76
C VAL A 88 12.40 -13.70 3.37
N LEU A 89 11.44 -13.77 2.45
CA LEU A 89 11.58 -13.21 1.11
C LEU A 89 11.88 -11.71 1.18
N THR A 90 11.11 -10.97 1.97
CA THR A 90 11.32 -9.52 2.10
C THR A 90 12.68 -9.21 2.70
N ALA A 91 13.12 -9.94 3.74
CA ALA A 91 14.45 -9.77 4.32
C ALA A 91 15.56 -9.98 3.27
N ILE A 92 15.47 -11.03 2.46
CA ILE A 92 16.44 -11.35 1.39
C ILE A 92 16.45 -10.24 0.33
N LEU A 93 15.27 -9.86 -0.20
CA LEU A 93 15.16 -8.80 -1.20
C LEU A 93 15.73 -7.47 -0.70
N SER A 94 15.53 -7.17 0.59
CA SER A 94 16.07 -5.98 1.24
C SER A 94 17.60 -6.02 1.32
N GLY A 95 18.17 -7.17 1.69
CA GLY A 95 19.62 -7.37 1.75
C GLY A 95 20.29 -7.29 0.37
N ILE A 96 19.62 -7.77 -0.68
CA ILE A 96 20.10 -7.67 -2.06
C ILE A 96 20.02 -6.21 -2.57
N GLY A 97 18.92 -5.52 -2.25
CA GLY A 97 18.62 -4.16 -2.73
C GLY A 97 19.39 -3.04 -2.04
N GLU A 98 19.89 -3.25 -0.83
CA GLU A 98 20.72 -2.29 -0.10
C GLU A 98 22.21 -2.68 -0.14
N ARG A 99 23.04 -1.80 -0.71
CA ARG A 99 24.51 -1.90 -0.71
C ARG A 99 25.09 -0.67 -0.01
N PRO A 100 25.93 -0.83 1.03
CA PRO A 100 26.22 -2.08 1.76
C PRO A 100 24.96 -2.64 2.45
N ILE A 101 24.99 -3.94 2.78
CA ILE A 101 23.88 -4.63 3.45
C ILE A 101 23.59 -3.93 4.78
N ASN A 102 22.29 -3.68 5.03
CA ASN A 102 21.81 -3.07 6.26
C ASN A 102 20.84 -4.02 6.97
N PHE A 103 21.28 -4.63 8.06
CA PHE A 103 20.47 -5.62 8.77
C PHE A 103 19.25 -5.00 9.46
N ALA A 104 19.29 -3.70 9.82
CA ALA A 104 18.12 -3.02 10.36
C ALA A 104 17.02 -2.83 9.31
N SER A 105 17.40 -2.50 8.07
CA SER A 105 16.46 -2.46 6.94
C SER A 105 15.86 -3.84 6.66
N MET A 106 16.68 -4.89 6.62
CA MET A 106 16.22 -6.27 6.42
C MET A 106 15.19 -6.69 7.47
N GLY A 107 15.51 -6.49 8.75
CA GLY A 107 14.60 -6.82 9.84
C GLY A 107 13.30 -6.01 9.78
N LEU A 108 13.39 -4.69 9.58
CA LEU A 108 12.20 -3.86 9.56
C LEU A 108 11.29 -4.14 8.38
N TYR A 109 11.82 -4.24 7.16
CA TYR A 109 10.98 -4.46 5.98
C TYR A 109 10.29 -5.83 6.05
N ALA A 110 10.97 -6.83 6.62
CA ALA A 110 10.38 -8.13 6.91
C ALA A 110 9.20 -8.04 7.91
N ILE A 111 9.34 -7.26 9.00
CA ILE A 111 8.23 -6.97 9.91
C ILE A 111 7.10 -6.26 9.16
N MET A 112 7.39 -5.26 8.33
CA MET A 112 6.37 -4.52 7.58
C MET A 112 5.53 -5.44 6.66
N ALA A 113 6.16 -6.45 6.07
CA ALA A 113 5.49 -7.41 5.19
C ALA A 113 4.71 -8.50 5.95
N SER A 114 5.12 -8.88 7.16
CA SER A 114 4.47 -9.97 7.92
C SER A 114 3.49 -9.50 9.01
N GLN A 115 3.67 -8.30 9.56
CA GLN A 115 2.87 -7.76 10.66
C GLN A 115 1.64 -7.03 10.11
N SER A 116 0.47 -7.61 10.33
CA SER A 116 -0.83 -7.09 9.90
C SER A 116 -1.50 -6.24 10.98
N ASN A 117 -2.32 -5.27 10.56
CA ASN A 117 -3.26 -4.55 11.44
C ASN A 117 -4.48 -5.41 11.76
N ASP A 118 -4.24 -6.49 12.50
CA ASP A 118 -5.20 -7.57 12.77
C ASP A 118 -6.43 -7.08 13.55
N PHE A 119 -6.21 -6.37 14.65
CA PHE A 119 -7.29 -6.04 15.58
C PHE A 119 -8.05 -4.77 15.21
N ALA A 120 -7.35 -3.68 14.89
CA ALA A 120 -8.02 -2.39 14.73
C ALA A 120 -8.78 -2.28 13.40
N LEU A 121 -8.29 -2.95 12.35
CA LEU A 121 -8.86 -2.86 11.01
C LEU A 121 -9.41 -4.19 10.52
N MET A 122 -8.66 -5.30 10.60
CA MET A 122 -9.12 -6.57 10.01
C MET A 122 -10.29 -7.20 10.77
N LEU A 123 -10.26 -7.20 12.11
CA LEU A 123 -11.30 -7.82 12.93
C LEU A 123 -12.71 -7.26 12.66
N PRO A 124 -12.98 -5.94 12.65
CA PRO A 124 -14.29 -5.39 12.28
C PRO A 124 -14.77 -5.83 10.89
N ILE A 125 -13.84 -6.01 9.94
CA ILE A 125 -14.16 -6.44 8.57
C ILE A 125 -14.48 -7.93 8.52
N ILE A 126 -13.74 -8.76 9.25
CA ILE A 126 -14.07 -10.19 9.39
C ILE A 126 -15.43 -10.35 10.05
N ASP A 127 -15.72 -9.60 11.11
CA ASP A 127 -17.03 -9.65 11.77
C ASP A 127 -18.14 -9.20 10.82
N ALA A 128 -17.94 -8.13 10.04
CA ALA A 128 -18.93 -7.68 9.06
C ALA A 128 -19.22 -8.72 7.96
N VAL A 129 -18.22 -9.49 7.53
CA VAL A 129 -18.38 -10.48 6.44
C VAL A 129 -18.84 -11.84 6.95
N TYR A 130 -18.33 -12.27 8.09
CA TYR A 130 -18.44 -13.66 8.55
C TYR A 130 -19.24 -13.86 9.82
N LYS A 131 -19.61 -12.83 10.60
CA LYS A 131 -20.30 -13.04 11.89
C LYS A 131 -21.60 -13.82 11.77
N GLN A 132 -22.32 -13.67 10.66
CA GLN A 132 -23.57 -14.40 10.42
C GLN A 132 -23.34 -15.83 9.90
N SER A 133 -22.33 -16.05 9.05
CA SER A 133 -22.07 -17.34 8.40
C SER A 133 -21.08 -18.23 9.17
N HIS A 134 -20.03 -17.64 9.71
CA HIS A 134 -18.91 -18.27 10.42
C HIS A 134 -18.51 -17.43 11.65
N PRO A 135 -19.32 -17.42 12.74
CA PRO A 135 -19.07 -16.59 13.92
C PRO A 135 -17.73 -16.89 14.62
N ASP A 136 -17.15 -18.07 14.39
CA ASP A 136 -15.86 -18.47 14.97
C ASP A 136 -14.65 -17.80 14.28
N TYR A 137 -14.78 -17.24 13.07
CA TYR A 137 -13.64 -16.70 12.32
C TYR A 137 -12.99 -15.48 13.00
N GLY A 138 -13.77 -14.64 13.68
CA GLY A 138 -13.22 -13.55 14.49
C GLY A 138 -12.26 -14.06 15.58
N ARG A 139 -12.50 -15.27 16.13
CA ARG A 139 -11.67 -15.87 17.18
C ARG A 139 -10.27 -16.22 16.69
N TYR A 140 -10.14 -16.65 15.43
CA TYR A 140 -8.85 -16.96 14.83
C TYR A 140 -7.91 -15.75 14.78
N ILE A 141 -8.44 -14.53 14.65
CA ILE A 141 -7.63 -13.31 14.62
C ILE A 141 -6.83 -13.14 15.92
N TYR A 142 -7.42 -13.49 17.07
CA TYR A 142 -6.75 -13.43 18.37
C TYR A 142 -5.65 -14.48 18.53
N LEU A 143 -5.75 -15.62 17.85
CA LEU A 143 -4.74 -16.68 17.84
C LEU A 143 -3.59 -16.37 16.87
N ILE A 144 -3.90 -15.76 15.74
CA ILE A 144 -2.96 -15.53 14.64
C ILE A 144 -2.11 -14.27 14.85
N ALA A 145 -2.68 -13.21 15.45
CA ALA A 145 -1.97 -11.95 15.61
C ALA A 145 -0.67 -12.08 16.46
N PRO A 146 -0.64 -12.85 17.57
CA PRO A 146 0.58 -13.08 18.34
C PRO A 146 1.68 -13.84 17.59
N ILE A 147 1.35 -14.62 16.54
CA ILE A 147 2.34 -15.43 15.80
C ILE A 147 3.47 -14.54 15.22
N SER A 148 3.12 -13.42 14.59
CA SER A 148 4.11 -12.47 14.07
C SER A 148 4.94 -11.86 15.21
N LEU A 149 4.29 -11.49 16.31
CA LEU A 149 4.92 -10.81 17.45
C LEU A 149 5.90 -11.72 18.21
N VAL A 150 5.53 -12.99 18.44
CA VAL A 150 6.27 -13.92 19.30
C VAL A 150 7.37 -14.66 18.54
N ILE A 151 7.16 -14.98 17.25
CA ILE A 151 8.08 -15.84 16.49
C ILE A 151 8.91 -15.03 15.49
N LEU A 152 8.26 -14.27 14.60
CA LEU A 152 8.95 -13.61 13.49
C LEU A 152 9.67 -12.32 13.91
N ASN A 153 9.02 -11.48 14.71
CA ASN A 153 9.59 -10.21 15.16
C ASN A 153 10.90 -10.35 15.97
N PRO A 154 11.10 -11.35 16.86
CA PRO A 154 12.40 -11.57 17.49
C PRO A 154 13.56 -11.68 16.51
N ILE A 155 13.36 -12.38 15.38
CA ILE A 155 14.38 -12.55 14.34
C ILE A 155 14.73 -11.19 13.73
N ALA A 156 13.72 -10.38 13.40
CA ALA A 156 13.95 -9.04 12.87
C ALA A 156 14.59 -8.08 13.89
N LEU A 157 14.19 -8.15 15.16
CA LEU A 157 14.79 -7.36 16.24
C LEU A 157 16.26 -7.72 16.46
N LEU A 158 16.60 -9.01 16.34
CA LEU A 158 17.99 -9.45 16.34
C LEU A 158 18.78 -8.81 15.19
N LEU A 159 18.24 -8.79 13.96
CA LEU A 159 18.88 -8.14 12.82
C LEU A 159 19.07 -6.63 13.03
N ILE A 160 18.07 -5.94 13.58
CA ILE A 160 18.16 -4.51 13.90
C ILE A 160 19.24 -4.23 14.95
N GLU A 161 19.31 -5.02 16.02
CA GLU A 161 20.33 -4.85 17.07
C GLU A 161 21.73 -5.23 16.56
N ILE A 162 21.86 -6.22 15.67
CA ILE A 162 23.12 -6.53 14.98
C ILE A 162 23.61 -5.31 14.20
N GLN A 163 22.74 -4.66 13.42
CA GLN A 163 23.12 -3.45 12.68
C GLN A 163 23.59 -2.34 13.61
N LYS A 164 22.86 -2.09 14.70
CA LYS A 164 23.21 -1.07 15.68
C LYS A 164 24.63 -1.29 16.22
N ARG A 165 24.99 -2.54 16.50
CA ARG A 165 26.33 -2.89 16.96
C ARG A 165 27.41 -2.75 15.89
N LEU A 166 27.12 -3.07 14.64
CA LEU A 166 28.05 -2.82 13.53
C LEU A 166 28.32 -1.32 13.38
N ASP A 167 27.32 -0.47 13.63
CA ASP A 167 27.46 0.97 13.61
C ASP A 167 28.24 1.49 14.84
N ASP A 168 28.07 0.88 16.02
CA ASP A 168 28.83 1.19 17.25
C ASP A 168 30.29 0.70 17.19
N GLN A 169 30.56 -0.46 16.57
CA GLN A 169 31.92 -1.01 16.37
C GLN A 169 32.78 -0.12 15.47
N LYS A 170 32.18 0.59 14.51
CA LYS A 170 32.90 1.60 13.72
C LYS A 170 33.36 2.79 14.56
N LYS A 171 32.82 2.98 15.78
CA LYS A 171 33.17 4.07 16.70
C LYS A 171 34.12 3.64 17.84
N HIS A 172 34.14 2.35 18.24
CA HIS A 172 34.99 1.87 19.33
C HIS A 172 35.58 0.46 19.05
N SER A 173 36.89 0.28 19.31
CA SER A 173 37.71 -0.78 18.69
C SER A 173 37.78 -2.15 19.42
N LYS A 174 37.01 -2.44 20.46
CA LYS A 174 37.09 -3.75 21.14
C LYS A 174 35.72 -4.30 21.53
N ILE A 175 35.40 -5.54 21.14
CA ILE A 175 34.25 -6.29 21.66
C ILE A 175 34.56 -7.78 21.88
N SER A 176 34.16 -8.28 23.06
CA SER A 176 34.20 -9.68 23.52
C SER A 176 32.91 -10.46 23.22
N LEU A 177 33.04 -11.78 23.02
CA LEU A 177 31.98 -12.79 22.80
C LEU A 177 30.88 -12.81 23.89
N TRP A 178 31.17 -12.39 25.12
CA TRP A 178 30.22 -12.36 26.26
C TRP A 178 28.99 -11.46 25.99
N HIS A 179 29.15 -10.47 25.11
CA HIS A 179 28.08 -9.55 24.71
C HIS A 179 27.04 -10.15 23.76
N ARG A 180 27.28 -11.34 23.15
CA ARG A 180 26.32 -12.02 22.25
C ARG A 180 25.20 -12.72 23.04
N CYS A 181 25.52 -13.36 24.16
CA CYS A 181 24.50 -13.95 25.03
C CYS A 181 23.63 -12.87 25.70
N GLN A 182 24.22 -11.72 26.05
CA GLN A 182 23.48 -10.58 26.59
C GLN A 182 22.51 -9.96 25.56
N LEU A 183 22.85 -10.03 24.25
CA LEU A 183 21.99 -9.58 23.15
C LEU A 183 20.71 -10.43 23.06
N ILE A 184 20.86 -11.75 22.97
CA ILE A 184 19.73 -12.68 22.91
C ILE A 184 18.86 -12.54 24.16
N ARG A 185 19.48 -12.45 25.34
CA ARG A 185 18.78 -12.20 26.61
C ARG A 185 18.01 -10.89 26.59
N LYS A 186 18.57 -9.80 26.05
CA LYS A 186 17.91 -8.49 25.98
C LYS A 186 16.72 -8.50 25.02
N VAL A 187 16.87 -9.09 23.84
CA VAL A 187 15.77 -9.23 22.87
C VAL A 187 14.65 -10.08 23.46
N PHE A 188 14.98 -11.24 24.04
CA PHE A 188 13.99 -12.12 24.66
C PHE A 188 13.27 -11.43 25.84
N ASN A 189 14.01 -10.72 26.70
CA ASN A 189 13.45 -9.99 27.83
C ASN A 189 12.55 -8.81 27.40
N ASN A 190 12.83 -8.18 26.26
CA ASN A 190 11.95 -7.12 25.71
C ASN A 190 10.65 -7.70 25.15
N ILE A 191 10.69 -8.92 24.61
CA ILE A 191 9.51 -9.60 24.03
C ILE A 191 8.65 -10.20 25.14
N SER A 192 9.27 -10.85 26.13
CA SER A 192 8.53 -11.42 27.26
C SER A 192 7.87 -10.35 28.14
N ARG A 193 8.38 -9.11 28.12
CA ARG A 193 7.75 -7.95 28.77
C ARG A 193 6.73 -7.22 27.89
N ASN A 194 6.46 -7.70 26.68
CA ASN A 194 5.43 -7.12 25.84
C ASN A 194 4.04 -7.43 26.44
N PRO A 195 3.22 -6.41 26.78
CA PRO A 195 1.91 -6.63 27.39
C PRO A 195 1.00 -7.56 26.57
N ILE A 196 1.09 -7.49 25.24
CA ILE A 196 0.30 -8.33 24.34
C ILE A 196 0.69 -9.80 24.52
N VAL A 197 1.99 -10.10 24.53
CA VAL A 197 2.50 -11.47 24.69
C VAL A 197 2.12 -12.03 26.06
N ILE A 198 2.27 -11.23 27.12
CA ILE A 198 1.88 -11.63 28.49
C ILE A 198 0.38 -11.93 28.53
N CYS A 199 -0.46 -11.02 28.04
CA CYS A 199 -1.92 -11.22 28.05
C CYS A 199 -2.38 -12.33 27.12
N THR A 200 -1.66 -12.64 26.03
CA THR A 200 -1.91 -13.84 25.22
C THR A 200 -1.64 -15.11 26.03
N LEU A 201 -0.49 -15.20 26.68
CA LEU A 201 -0.14 -16.37 27.51
C LEU A 201 -1.11 -16.52 28.68
N LEU A 202 -1.43 -15.43 29.38
CA LEU A 202 -2.43 -15.43 30.44
C LEU A 202 -3.80 -15.82 29.91
N GLY A 203 -4.22 -15.33 28.75
CA GLY A 203 -5.51 -15.69 28.14
C GLY A 203 -5.61 -17.20 27.89
N VAL A 204 -4.57 -17.82 27.35
CA VAL A 204 -4.51 -19.28 27.14
C VAL A 204 -4.52 -20.06 28.47
N ILE A 205 -3.79 -19.58 29.48
CA ILE A 205 -3.76 -20.22 30.81
C ILE A 205 -5.14 -20.12 31.47
N PHE A 206 -5.73 -18.93 31.49
CA PHE A 206 -7.01 -18.66 32.14
C PHE A 206 -8.20 -19.23 31.37
N ASN A 207 -8.09 -19.48 30.07
CA ASN A 207 -9.07 -20.26 29.31
C ASN A 207 -9.30 -21.64 29.95
N ARG A 208 -8.22 -22.31 30.39
CA ARG A 208 -8.32 -23.61 31.08
C ARG A 208 -8.82 -23.47 32.51
N ILE A 209 -8.38 -22.44 33.23
CA ILE A 209 -8.79 -22.20 34.63
C ILE A 209 -10.28 -21.86 34.72
N PHE A 210 -10.79 -21.06 33.79
CA PHE A 210 -12.17 -20.60 33.78
C PHE A 210 -13.09 -21.41 32.86
N HIS A 211 -12.65 -22.58 32.38
CA HIS A 211 -13.45 -23.48 31.54
C HIS A 211 -14.10 -22.77 30.34
N GLN A 212 -13.32 -21.97 29.61
CA GLN A 212 -13.74 -21.24 28.40
C GLN A 212 -14.81 -20.15 28.62
N HIS A 213 -14.99 -19.69 29.87
CA HIS A 213 -15.92 -18.61 30.20
C HIS A 213 -15.30 -17.59 31.15
N LEU A 214 -15.12 -16.35 30.70
CA LEU A 214 -14.63 -15.28 31.57
C LEU A 214 -15.62 -14.99 32.72
N PRO A 215 -15.19 -14.97 34.00
CA PRO A 215 -16.08 -14.67 35.12
C PRO A 215 -16.71 -13.27 35.00
N ASN A 216 -18.01 -13.16 35.30
CA ASN A 216 -18.82 -11.93 35.08
C ASN A 216 -18.16 -10.65 35.61
N ILE A 217 -17.55 -10.69 36.81
CA ILE A 217 -16.88 -9.52 37.41
C ILE A 217 -15.74 -9.04 36.51
N LEU A 218 -14.90 -9.96 36.03
CA LEU A 218 -13.77 -9.63 35.18
C LEU A 218 -14.23 -9.20 33.79
N GLU A 219 -15.30 -9.79 33.27
CA GLU A 219 -15.92 -9.34 32.02
C GLU A 219 -16.44 -7.90 32.12
N HIS A 220 -17.16 -7.53 33.17
CA HIS A 220 -17.68 -6.18 33.36
C HIS A 220 -16.56 -5.13 33.49
N ILE A 221 -15.43 -5.48 34.08
CA ILE A 221 -14.26 -4.58 34.20
C ILE A 221 -13.52 -4.45 32.86
N LEU A 222 -13.27 -5.56 32.18
CA LEU A 222 -12.46 -5.57 30.96
C LEU A 222 -13.23 -5.07 29.74
N THR A 223 -14.54 -5.25 29.68
CA THR A 223 -15.35 -4.93 28.49
C THR A 223 -15.26 -3.45 28.08
N PRO A 224 -15.44 -2.47 28.97
CA PRO A 224 -15.31 -1.05 28.60
C PRO A 224 -13.90 -0.70 28.08
N ILE A 225 -12.87 -1.23 28.72
CA ILE A 225 -11.46 -1.02 28.32
C ILE A 225 -11.24 -1.63 26.93
N ALA A 226 -11.71 -2.86 26.72
CA ALA A 226 -11.58 -3.57 25.46
C ALA A 226 -12.34 -2.87 24.31
N GLN A 227 -13.58 -2.42 24.56
CA GLN A 227 -14.40 -1.73 23.57
C GLN A 227 -13.81 -0.38 23.14
N SER A 228 -13.06 0.29 24.01
CA SER A 228 -12.36 1.53 23.64
C SER A 228 -11.24 1.32 22.60
N PHE A 229 -10.75 0.09 22.41
CA PHE A 229 -9.57 -0.19 21.58
C PHE A 229 -9.76 0.20 20.11
N SER A 230 -10.81 -0.32 19.45
CA SER A 230 -10.92 -0.26 17.99
C SER A 230 -10.94 1.18 17.46
N SER A 231 -11.88 2.00 17.95
CA SER A 231 -12.00 3.41 17.55
C SER A 231 -10.77 4.22 17.92
N THR A 232 -10.21 4.01 19.11
CA THR A 232 -9.02 4.75 19.58
C THR A 232 -7.78 4.38 18.75
N ALA A 233 -7.61 3.11 18.40
CA ALA A 233 -6.51 2.62 17.59
C ALA A 233 -6.59 3.10 16.13
N LEU A 234 -7.79 3.11 15.53
CA LEU A 234 -8.02 3.66 14.19
C LEU A 234 -7.79 5.17 14.15
N PHE A 235 -8.27 5.90 15.16
CA PHE A 235 -8.03 7.34 15.29
C PHE A 235 -6.53 7.63 15.48
N TYR A 236 -5.86 6.88 16.37
CA TYR A 236 -4.41 6.97 16.57
C TYR A 236 -3.64 6.68 15.27
N LEU A 237 -4.05 5.65 14.52
CA LEU A 237 -3.47 5.33 13.22
C LEU A 237 -3.54 6.55 12.30
N GLY A 238 -4.73 7.16 12.13
CA GLY A 238 -4.90 8.41 11.39
C GLY A 238 -3.99 9.54 11.86
N LEU A 239 -3.96 9.78 13.18
CA LEU A 239 -3.12 10.80 13.82
C LEU A 239 -1.63 10.60 13.48
N THR A 240 -1.15 9.35 13.47
CA THR A 240 0.24 9.06 13.13
C THR A 240 0.58 9.22 11.66
N MET A 241 -0.41 9.34 10.76
CA MET A 241 -0.19 9.59 9.33
C MET A 241 0.06 11.07 9.02
N ALA A 242 -0.45 11.97 9.86
CA ALA A 242 -0.36 13.42 9.66
C ALA A 242 1.09 13.90 9.52
N GLY A 243 1.36 14.73 8.51
CA GLY A 243 2.67 15.32 8.23
C GLY A 243 3.81 14.38 7.83
N LYS A 244 3.63 13.04 7.87
CA LYS A 244 4.74 12.08 7.64
C LYS A 244 5.06 11.82 6.17
N LEU A 245 4.08 11.97 5.27
CA LEU A 245 4.27 11.77 3.82
C LEU A 245 5.28 12.76 3.20
N ARG A 246 5.52 13.91 3.86
CA ARG A 246 6.48 14.93 3.43
C ARG A 246 7.95 14.51 3.53
N ARG A 247 8.28 13.55 4.42
CA ARG A 247 9.66 13.19 4.84
C ARG A 247 10.33 12.09 4.01
N LEU A 248 9.70 11.65 2.94
CA LEU A 248 10.15 10.57 2.09
C LEU A 248 11.17 11.03 1.05
N HIS A 249 12.19 10.20 0.83
CA HIS A 249 13.16 10.38 -0.24
C HIS A 249 12.84 9.48 -1.44
N THR A 250 13.19 9.92 -2.65
CA THR A 250 12.84 9.25 -3.93
C THR A 250 13.24 7.77 -4.00
N ARG A 251 14.35 7.37 -3.37
CA ARG A 251 14.79 5.96 -3.28
C ARG A 251 13.89 5.09 -2.41
N LEU A 252 13.30 5.68 -1.37
CA LEU A 252 12.52 4.97 -0.35
C LEU A 252 11.12 4.59 -0.86
N VAL A 253 10.61 5.30 -1.87
CA VAL A 253 9.29 5.03 -2.46
C VAL A 253 9.24 3.69 -3.15
N ILE A 254 10.27 3.34 -3.93
CA ILE A 254 10.32 2.04 -4.61
C ILE A 254 10.31 0.92 -3.58
N THR A 255 11.10 1.06 -2.51
CA THR A 255 11.13 0.08 -1.41
C THR A 255 9.76 -0.03 -0.73
N VAL A 256 9.15 1.09 -0.34
CA VAL A 256 7.81 1.10 0.28
C VAL A 256 6.78 0.43 -0.61
N PHE A 257 6.83 0.71 -1.90
CA PHE A 257 5.91 0.18 -2.88
C PHE A 257 6.03 -1.33 -3.05
N ILE A 258 7.27 -1.83 -3.20
CA ILE A 258 7.55 -3.27 -3.25
C ILE A 258 7.05 -3.97 -1.99
N ILE A 259 7.32 -3.41 -0.81
CA ILE A 259 6.84 -3.95 0.47
C ILE A 259 5.31 -3.97 0.51
N SER A 260 4.65 -2.90 0.05
CA SER A 260 3.18 -2.82 0.01
C SER A 260 2.58 -3.87 -0.95
N MET A 261 3.24 -4.14 -2.08
CA MET A 261 2.83 -5.20 -3.02
C MET A 261 2.99 -6.59 -2.46
N ILE A 262 4.14 -6.84 -1.83
CA ILE A 262 4.38 -8.10 -1.13
C ILE A 262 3.30 -8.29 -0.04
N LYS A 263 2.95 -7.22 0.68
CA LYS A 263 1.96 -7.29 1.76
C LYS A 263 0.52 -7.47 1.28
N LEU A 264 0.09 -6.72 0.27
CA LEU A 264 -1.33 -6.62 -0.09
C LEU A 264 -1.75 -7.53 -1.25
N ILE A 265 -0.80 -8.01 -2.05
CA ILE A 265 -1.07 -8.89 -3.19
C ILE A 265 -0.42 -10.25 -2.96
N MET A 266 0.88 -10.28 -2.70
CA MET A 266 1.60 -11.55 -2.62
C MET A 266 1.21 -12.35 -1.37
N PHE A 267 1.13 -11.73 -0.19
CA PHE A 267 0.74 -12.40 1.04
C PHE A 267 -0.63 -13.09 0.98
N PRO A 268 -1.74 -12.46 0.54
CA PRO A 268 -3.03 -13.15 0.44
C PRO A 268 -3.00 -14.30 -0.57
N LEU A 269 -2.25 -14.20 -1.67
CA LEU A 269 -2.07 -15.29 -2.63
C LEU A 269 -1.27 -16.46 -2.04
N VAL A 270 -0.13 -16.19 -1.41
CA VAL A 270 0.68 -17.21 -0.73
C VAL A 270 -0.12 -17.88 0.38
N LEU A 271 -0.91 -17.11 1.13
CA LEU A 271 -1.75 -17.65 2.19
C LEU A 271 -2.84 -18.57 1.64
N ARG A 272 -3.51 -18.16 0.57
CA ARG A 272 -4.47 -19.01 -0.15
C ARG A 272 -3.84 -20.34 -0.57
N GLU A 273 -2.67 -20.30 -1.20
CA GLU A 273 -1.96 -21.53 -1.60
C GLU A 273 -1.53 -22.38 -0.40
N ALA A 274 -1.01 -21.76 0.67
CA ALA A 274 -0.66 -22.47 1.90
C ALA A 274 -1.86 -23.17 2.55
N ILE A 275 -3.07 -22.63 2.38
CA ILE A 275 -4.32 -23.24 2.87
C ILE A 275 -4.70 -24.42 1.99
N PHE A 276 -4.67 -24.29 0.66
CA PHE A 276 -4.94 -25.42 -0.25
C PHE A 276 -3.98 -26.60 -0.04
N LEU A 277 -2.74 -26.32 0.36
CA LEU A 277 -1.74 -27.37 0.62
C LEU A 277 -1.92 -28.09 1.97
N LEU A 278 -2.36 -27.37 3.02
CA LEU A 278 -2.39 -27.91 4.38
C LEU A 278 -3.79 -28.30 4.87
N VAL A 279 -4.82 -27.53 4.50
CA VAL A 279 -6.20 -27.76 4.96
C VAL A 279 -6.84 -28.82 4.08
N LYS A 280 -6.84 -30.07 4.57
CA LYS A 280 -7.38 -31.21 3.83
C LYS A 280 -8.92 -31.19 3.77
N PRO A 281 -9.53 -31.67 2.67
CA PRO A 281 -10.98 -31.80 2.55
C PRO A 281 -11.55 -32.71 3.64
N THR A 282 -12.62 -32.28 4.31
CA THR A 282 -13.36 -33.14 5.24
C THR A 282 -14.37 -33.97 4.44
N ASN A 283 -14.40 -35.29 4.65
CA ASN A 283 -15.28 -36.23 3.96
C ASN A 283 -15.18 -36.22 2.42
N GLY A 284 -14.03 -35.85 1.86
CA GLY A 284 -13.82 -35.75 0.41
C GLY A 284 -14.48 -34.52 -0.26
N THR A 285 -15.14 -33.65 0.51
CA THR A 285 -15.76 -32.41 0.01
C THR A 285 -14.84 -31.20 0.23
N LEU A 286 -14.61 -30.40 -0.82
CA LEU A 286 -13.66 -29.27 -0.80
C LEU A 286 -14.20 -28.02 -0.08
N ASN A 287 -15.41 -28.06 0.46
CA ASN A 287 -16.11 -26.89 0.99
C ASN A 287 -15.34 -26.21 2.14
N ASN A 288 -14.86 -27.00 3.11
CA ASN A 288 -14.13 -26.45 4.25
C ASN A 288 -12.80 -25.79 3.82
N THR A 289 -12.05 -26.40 2.90
CA THR A 289 -10.80 -25.83 2.36
C THR A 289 -11.09 -24.53 1.62
N ILE A 290 -12.20 -24.45 0.89
CA ILE A 290 -12.64 -23.25 0.17
C ILE A 290 -12.99 -22.12 1.16
N ASP A 291 -13.75 -22.42 2.21
CA ASP A 291 -14.16 -21.42 3.20
C ASP A 291 -12.97 -20.85 3.97
N TYR A 292 -12.05 -21.71 4.42
CA TYR A 292 -10.79 -21.28 5.02
C TYR A 292 -9.91 -20.50 4.05
N SER A 293 -9.84 -20.92 2.78
CA SER A 293 -9.10 -20.20 1.74
C SER A 293 -9.66 -18.80 1.52
N ASN A 294 -10.99 -18.67 1.47
CA ASN A 294 -11.67 -17.39 1.32
C ASN A 294 -11.40 -16.47 2.51
N PHE A 295 -11.55 -17.00 3.73
CA PHE A 295 -11.25 -16.30 4.96
C PHE A 295 -9.77 -15.85 5.00
N GLY A 296 -8.85 -16.77 4.73
CA GLY A 296 -7.41 -16.51 4.70
C GLY A 296 -7.04 -15.47 3.64
N PHE A 297 -7.65 -15.51 2.46
CA PHE A 297 -7.41 -14.52 1.42
C PHE A 297 -7.85 -13.12 1.86
N LEU A 298 -9.06 -12.96 2.41
CA LEU A 298 -9.54 -11.67 2.93
C LEU A 298 -8.67 -11.17 4.08
N TYR A 299 -8.36 -12.03 5.05
CA TYR A 299 -7.43 -11.71 6.14
C TYR A 299 -6.04 -11.28 5.62
N GLY A 300 -5.57 -11.93 4.55
CA GLY A 300 -4.30 -11.61 3.90
C GLY A 300 -4.22 -10.19 3.34
N THR A 301 -5.35 -9.54 3.09
CA THR A 301 -5.40 -8.14 2.61
C THR A 301 -5.17 -7.11 3.71
N ALA A 302 -5.07 -7.52 4.98
CA ALA A 302 -4.81 -6.63 6.10
C ALA A 302 -3.55 -5.76 5.88
N PRO A 303 -3.61 -4.43 6.08
CA PRO A 303 -2.45 -3.56 5.90
C PRO A 303 -1.40 -3.77 7.00
N THR A 304 -0.24 -3.15 6.85
CA THR A 304 0.82 -3.21 7.88
C THR A 304 0.34 -2.60 9.20
N ALA A 305 0.72 -3.19 10.33
CA ALA A 305 0.34 -2.66 11.64
C ALA A 305 1.02 -1.32 11.97
N PRO A 306 0.36 -0.40 12.70
CA PRO A 306 0.98 0.86 13.15
C PRO A 306 2.15 0.66 14.12
N SER A 307 2.13 -0.46 14.87
CA SER A 307 3.14 -0.82 15.87
C SER A 307 4.56 -0.92 15.29
N VAL A 308 4.69 -1.14 13.98
CA VAL A 308 5.98 -1.31 13.31
C VAL A 308 6.87 -0.08 13.44
N ILE A 309 6.29 1.12 13.58
CA ILE A 309 7.05 2.38 13.76
C ILE A 309 7.90 2.34 15.05
N PHE A 310 7.45 1.64 16.09
CA PHE A 310 8.13 1.60 17.39
C PHE A 310 9.35 0.69 17.43
N TYR A 311 9.50 -0.21 16.45
CA TYR A 311 10.70 -1.04 16.34
C TYR A 311 11.89 -0.28 15.74
N VAL A 312 11.67 0.92 15.21
CA VAL A 312 12.72 1.71 14.57
C VAL A 312 13.39 2.63 15.60
N PRO A 313 14.72 2.55 15.78
CA PRO A 313 15.44 3.45 16.68
C PRO A 313 15.21 4.93 16.34
N GLU A 314 15.09 5.77 17.37
CA GLU A 314 14.88 7.21 17.17
C GLU A 314 16.04 7.91 16.46
N SER A 315 17.21 7.30 16.40
CA SER A 315 18.35 7.83 15.64
C SER A 315 18.21 7.62 14.12
N ASN A 316 17.40 6.66 13.65
CA ASN A 316 17.32 6.30 12.24
C ASN A 316 16.10 6.94 11.53
N ALA A 317 16.24 8.22 11.17
CA ALA A 317 15.18 8.99 10.54
C ALA A 317 14.72 8.43 9.17
N ALA A 318 15.64 7.90 8.36
CA ALA A 318 15.31 7.34 7.04
C ALA A 318 14.43 6.10 7.17
N LEU A 319 14.77 5.21 8.10
CA LEU A 319 14.06 3.98 8.32
C LEU A 319 12.66 4.22 8.92
N ARG A 320 12.51 5.24 9.78
CA ARG A 320 11.19 5.72 10.27
C ARG A 320 10.33 6.30 9.15
N ALA A 321 10.92 7.02 8.20
CA ALA A 321 10.21 7.56 7.05
C ALA A 321 9.63 6.44 6.17
N ILE A 322 10.39 5.36 5.96
CA ILE A 322 9.91 4.17 5.23
C ILE A 322 8.77 3.49 5.98
N ALA A 323 8.94 3.19 7.28
CA ALA A 323 7.92 2.53 8.08
C ALA A 323 6.59 3.31 8.08
N SER A 324 6.66 4.61 8.36
CA SER A 324 5.48 5.47 8.38
C SER A 324 4.80 5.59 7.02
N THR A 325 5.58 5.63 5.94
CA THR A 325 5.01 5.72 4.59
C THR A 325 4.41 4.42 4.12
N GLY A 326 5.10 3.30 4.35
CA GLY A 326 4.56 1.99 4.00
C GLY A 326 3.32 1.66 4.80
N LEU A 327 3.24 2.10 6.05
CA LEU A 327 1.99 2.06 6.82
C LEU A 327 0.87 2.86 6.12
N ILE A 328 1.12 4.11 5.73
CA ILE A 328 0.13 4.96 5.04
C ILE A 328 -0.31 4.32 3.72
N ILE A 329 0.65 3.99 2.85
CA ILE A 329 0.38 3.46 1.51
C ILE A 329 -0.32 2.10 1.61
N SER A 330 0.13 1.20 2.47
CA SER A 330 -0.54 -0.09 2.64
C SER A 330 -1.96 0.06 3.18
N THR A 331 -2.19 0.97 4.13
CA THR A 331 -3.54 1.20 4.68
C THR A 331 -4.48 1.79 3.64
N LEU A 332 -4.02 2.77 2.85
CA LEU A 332 -4.82 3.38 1.79
C LEU A 332 -5.16 2.39 0.67
N LEU A 333 -4.20 1.51 0.31
CA LEU A 333 -4.42 0.49 -0.71
C LEU A 333 -5.25 -0.70 -0.21
N ALA A 334 -5.20 -1.02 1.09
CA ALA A 334 -5.95 -2.14 1.67
C ALA A 334 -7.46 -1.97 1.56
N GLY A 335 -8.00 -0.76 1.75
CA GLY A 335 -9.46 -0.52 1.70
C GLY A 335 -10.11 -0.99 0.39
N PRO A 336 -9.66 -0.49 -0.78
CA PRO A 336 -10.14 -0.98 -2.07
C PRO A 336 -9.95 -2.49 -2.24
N ILE A 337 -8.79 -3.03 -1.87
CA ILE A 337 -8.48 -4.46 -2.00
C ILE A 337 -9.40 -5.32 -1.11
N MET A 338 -9.75 -4.86 0.09
CA MET A 338 -10.68 -5.55 0.99
C MET A 338 -12.09 -5.61 0.42
N VAL A 339 -12.59 -4.50 -0.17
CA VAL A 339 -13.90 -4.49 -0.86
C VAL A 339 -13.90 -5.52 -1.99
N VAL A 340 -12.82 -5.54 -2.78
CA VAL A 340 -12.64 -6.51 -3.88
C VAL A 340 -12.72 -7.93 -3.32
N SER A 341 -11.84 -8.27 -2.38
CA SER A 341 -11.73 -9.62 -1.83
C SER A 341 -13.02 -10.09 -1.18
N ALA A 342 -13.70 -9.24 -0.43
CA ALA A 342 -14.97 -9.59 0.23
C ALA A 342 -16.10 -9.86 -0.77
N LYS A 343 -16.23 -9.05 -1.83
CA LYS A 343 -17.21 -9.32 -2.89
C LYS A 343 -16.92 -10.61 -3.65
N MET A 344 -15.63 -10.88 -3.87
CA MET A 344 -15.18 -12.06 -4.61
C MET A 344 -15.48 -13.38 -3.91
N ILE A 345 -15.48 -13.40 -2.58
CA ILE A 345 -15.85 -14.57 -1.78
C ILE A 345 -17.28 -15.06 -2.09
N ASN A 346 -18.21 -14.15 -2.43
CA ASN A 346 -19.62 -14.48 -2.68
C ASN A 346 -19.93 -14.97 -4.09
N LEU A 347 -19.02 -14.80 -5.04
CA LEU A 347 -19.28 -15.07 -6.46
C LEU A 347 -19.11 -16.55 -6.85
N ARG A 348 -18.96 -17.45 -5.88
CA ARG A 348 -18.37 -18.79 -6.12
C ARG A 348 -19.35 -19.92 -6.40
N THR A 349 -20.65 -19.68 -6.47
CA THR A 349 -21.57 -20.66 -7.08
C THR A 349 -21.60 -20.42 -8.60
N LEU A 350 -20.76 -21.18 -9.31
CA LEU A 350 -20.62 -21.18 -10.78
C LEU A 350 -21.92 -21.60 -11.46
N ASP A 351 -22.86 -20.65 -11.58
CA ASP A 351 -24.06 -20.81 -12.38
C ASP A 351 -24.10 -19.73 -13.48
N ILE A 352 -24.67 -20.05 -14.65
CA ILE A 352 -24.67 -19.17 -15.83
C ILE A 352 -25.38 -17.83 -15.54
N LYS A 353 -26.38 -17.85 -14.65
CA LYS A 353 -27.07 -16.66 -14.12
C LYS A 353 -26.15 -15.74 -13.29
N LEU A 354 -25.09 -16.29 -12.68
CA LEU A 354 -24.15 -15.54 -11.85
C LEU A 354 -23.13 -14.76 -12.68
N LYS A 355 -22.76 -15.21 -13.89
CA LYS A 355 -21.90 -14.43 -14.80
C LYS A 355 -22.52 -13.09 -15.14
N GLN A 356 -23.84 -13.06 -15.39
CA GLN A 356 -24.59 -11.82 -15.61
C GLN A 356 -24.64 -10.95 -14.34
N SER A 357 -24.82 -11.56 -13.16
CA SER A 357 -24.77 -10.85 -11.87
C SER A 357 -23.39 -10.24 -11.58
N TYR A 358 -22.31 -10.95 -11.93
CA TYR A 358 -20.94 -10.47 -11.79
C TYR A 358 -20.63 -9.30 -12.71
N GLU A 359 -21.02 -9.39 -13.99
CA GLU A 359 -20.87 -8.28 -14.93
C GLU A 359 -21.64 -7.04 -14.47
N SER A 360 -22.88 -7.22 -13.98
CA SER A 360 -23.66 -6.15 -13.34
C SER A 360 -22.92 -5.55 -12.13
N THR A 361 -22.29 -6.39 -11.30
CA THR A 361 -21.49 -5.97 -10.15
C THR A 361 -20.26 -5.17 -10.55
N LEU A 362 -19.56 -5.55 -11.62
CA LEU A 362 -18.44 -4.79 -12.17
C LEU A 362 -18.89 -3.44 -12.73
N VAL A 363 -20.00 -3.41 -13.48
CA VAL A 363 -20.59 -2.16 -14.02
C VAL A 363 -20.99 -1.23 -12.88
N LYS A 364 -21.65 -1.75 -11.84
CA LYS A 364 -22.04 -0.97 -10.66
C LYS A 364 -20.80 -0.44 -9.92
N THR A 365 -19.80 -1.30 -9.68
CA THR A 365 -18.57 -0.91 -8.97
C THR A 365 -17.79 0.14 -9.76
N SER A 366 -17.59 -0.04 -11.07
CA SER A 366 -16.91 0.95 -11.93
C SER A 366 -17.62 2.30 -11.90
N TYR A 367 -18.95 2.32 -11.91
CA TYR A 367 -19.75 3.53 -11.78
C TYR A 367 -19.54 4.22 -10.41
N ASP A 368 -19.71 3.49 -9.31
CA ASP A 368 -19.60 4.02 -7.95
C ASP A 368 -18.19 4.58 -7.68
N VAL A 369 -17.15 3.82 -8.07
CA VAL A 369 -15.75 4.25 -7.95
C VAL A 369 -15.46 5.46 -8.83
N SER A 370 -16.04 5.53 -10.04
CA SER A 370 -15.86 6.68 -10.94
C SER A 370 -16.46 7.97 -10.38
N ILE A 371 -17.57 7.90 -9.63
CA ILE A 371 -18.14 9.08 -8.94
C ILE A 371 -17.15 9.63 -7.90
N ILE A 372 -16.61 8.76 -7.04
CA ILE A 372 -15.65 9.16 -6.01
C ILE A 372 -14.36 9.69 -6.67
N SER A 373 -13.91 9.04 -7.72
CA SER A 373 -12.74 9.43 -8.52
C SER A 373 -12.94 10.80 -9.20
N LEU A 374 -14.15 11.09 -9.70
CA LEU A 374 -14.52 12.39 -10.26
C LEU A 374 -14.43 13.50 -9.21
N LEU A 375 -15.04 13.30 -8.03
CA LEU A 375 -14.95 14.27 -6.93
C LEU A 375 -13.49 14.51 -6.51
N CYS A 376 -12.71 13.44 -6.34
CA CYS A 376 -11.29 13.49 -6.02
C CYS A 376 -10.47 14.29 -7.05
N THR A 377 -10.69 14.01 -8.35
CA THR A 377 -9.95 14.66 -9.45
C THR A 377 -10.30 16.14 -9.59
N ILE A 378 -11.55 16.53 -9.37
CA ILE A 378 -11.96 17.94 -9.32
C ILE A 378 -11.18 18.68 -8.23
N ILE A 379 -11.09 18.11 -7.02
CA ILE A 379 -10.33 18.74 -5.92
C ILE A 379 -8.85 18.87 -6.27
N VAL A 380 -8.26 17.84 -6.89
CA VAL A 380 -6.86 17.88 -7.36
C VAL A 380 -6.65 18.99 -8.39
N LEU A 381 -7.53 19.07 -9.40
CA LEU A 381 -7.44 20.07 -10.46
C LEU A 381 -7.57 21.49 -9.90
N ILE A 382 -8.52 21.73 -8.99
CA ILE A 382 -8.64 23.01 -8.27
C ILE A 382 -7.35 23.33 -7.52
N GLY A 383 -6.79 22.35 -6.79
CA GLY A 383 -5.51 22.51 -6.07
C GLY A 383 -4.34 22.91 -6.98
N PHE A 384 -4.24 22.31 -8.17
CA PHE A 384 -3.24 22.70 -9.17
C PHE A 384 -3.50 24.08 -9.78
N CYS A 385 -4.76 24.43 -10.06
CA CYS A 385 -5.16 25.75 -10.58
C CYS A 385 -4.83 26.88 -9.59
N LEU A 386 -5.10 26.67 -8.29
CA LEU A 386 -4.72 27.59 -7.22
C LEU A 386 -3.19 27.77 -7.13
N ARG A 387 -2.42 26.76 -7.54
CA ARG A 387 -0.95 26.77 -7.56
C ARG A 387 -0.39 27.01 -8.97
N ARG A 388 -0.98 27.95 -9.72
CA ARG A 388 -0.59 28.29 -11.10
C ARG A 388 0.91 28.53 -11.29
N HIS A 389 1.63 29.03 -10.27
CA HIS A 389 3.08 29.19 -10.31
C HIS A 389 3.83 27.86 -10.53
N LEU A 390 3.45 26.78 -9.82
CA LEU A 390 4.09 25.46 -9.95
C LEU A 390 3.88 24.86 -11.33
N LEU A 391 2.69 25.11 -11.91
CA LEU A 391 2.38 24.72 -13.29
C LEU A 391 3.25 25.47 -14.29
N LYS A 392 3.65 26.73 -14.05
CA LYS A 392 4.51 27.47 -14.99
C LYS A 392 5.97 27.00 -14.93
N THR A 393 6.48 26.74 -13.74
CA THR A 393 7.92 26.51 -13.50
C THR A 393 8.36 25.07 -13.75
N SER A 394 7.52 24.07 -13.42
CA SER A 394 7.91 22.66 -13.49
C SER A 394 7.17 21.93 -14.61
N PRO A 395 7.88 21.31 -15.58
CA PRO A 395 7.23 20.52 -16.62
C PRO A 395 6.45 19.34 -16.04
N ILE A 396 6.95 18.73 -14.95
CA ILE A 396 6.34 17.56 -14.31
C ILE A 396 4.91 17.89 -13.82
N HIS A 397 4.74 19.03 -13.15
CA HIS A 397 3.42 19.44 -12.62
C HIS A 397 2.41 19.69 -13.75
N LYS A 398 2.86 20.20 -14.91
CA LYS A 398 2.00 20.33 -16.10
C LYS A 398 1.48 18.98 -16.57
N TYR A 399 2.35 17.97 -16.66
CA TYR A 399 1.95 16.65 -17.14
C TYR A 399 1.07 15.89 -16.15
N THR A 400 1.26 16.11 -14.85
CA THR A 400 0.37 15.56 -13.82
C THR A 400 -0.97 16.26 -13.80
N PHE A 401 -1.03 17.57 -14.09
CA PHE A 401 -2.29 18.27 -14.31
C PHE A 401 -3.05 17.72 -15.52
N ILE A 402 -2.37 17.54 -16.66
CA ILE A 402 -2.96 16.91 -17.86
C ILE A 402 -3.48 15.51 -17.52
N PHE A 403 -2.70 14.73 -16.76
CA PHE A 403 -3.09 13.40 -16.32
C PHE A 403 -4.35 13.40 -15.44
N ALA A 404 -4.44 14.32 -14.47
CA ALA A 404 -5.65 14.48 -13.66
C ALA A 404 -6.87 14.85 -14.53
N GLY A 405 -6.67 15.65 -15.58
CA GLY A 405 -7.71 15.92 -16.59
C GLY A 405 -8.14 14.67 -17.35
N LEU A 406 -7.19 13.81 -17.75
CA LEU A 406 -7.49 12.53 -18.40
C LEU A 406 -8.27 11.58 -17.50
N GLN A 407 -7.96 11.54 -16.20
CA GLN A 407 -8.71 10.76 -15.22
C GLN A 407 -10.15 11.27 -15.06
N MET A 408 -10.33 12.60 -15.04
CA MET A 408 -11.65 13.22 -15.02
C MET A 408 -12.46 12.83 -16.26
N ILE A 409 -11.85 12.91 -17.46
CA ILE A 409 -12.48 12.49 -18.72
C ILE A 409 -12.86 11.00 -18.66
N HIS A 410 -11.97 10.14 -18.18
CA HIS A 410 -12.26 8.70 -18.04
C HIS A 410 -13.43 8.44 -17.07
N ALA A 411 -13.47 9.12 -15.92
CA ALA A 411 -14.57 8.99 -14.96
C ALA A 411 -15.90 9.45 -15.55
N ILE A 412 -15.93 10.59 -16.26
CA ILE A 412 -17.12 11.08 -16.97
C ILE A 412 -17.54 10.09 -18.05
N TRP A 413 -16.59 9.51 -18.79
CA TRP A 413 -16.86 8.51 -19.83
C TRP A 413 -17.53 7.26 -19.25
N THR A 414 -17.03 6.73 -18.14
CA THR A 414 -17.60 5.56 -17.47
C THR A 414 -18.98 5.86 -16.87
N ILE A 415 -19.19 7.03 -16.27
CA ILE A 415 -20.51 7.45 -15.77
C ILE A 415 -21.52 7.53 -16.93
N SER A 416 -21.11 8.14 -18.05
CA SER A 416 -21.93 8.29 -19.26
C SER A 416 -22.29 6.95 -19.91
N TYR A 417 -21.45 5.92 -19.73
CA TYR A 417 -21.74 4.56 -20.20
C TYR A 417 -23.02 4.00 -19.57
N LYS A 418 -23.30 4.33 -18.30
CA LYS A 418 -24.45 3.80 -17.55
C LYS A 418 -25.74 4.58 -17.79
N THR A 419 -25.68 5.88 -18.06
CA THR A 419 -26.84 6.78 -18.14
C THR A 419 -27.63 6.73 -19.46
N GLN A 420 -27.57 5.62 -20.21
CA GLN A 420 -28.27 5.41 -21.50
C GLN A 420 -28.02 6.45 -22.61
N ILE A 421 -27.00 7.32 -22.50
CA ILE A 421 -26.53 8.19 -23.61
C ILE A 421 -26.00 7.36 -24.80
N LYS A 422 -25.77 6.06 -24.58
CA LYS A 422 -25.44 5.03 -25.57
C LYS A 422 -26.32 5.07 -26.82
N TYR A 423 -27.60 5.43 -26.71
CA TYR A 423 -28.51 5.46 -27.87
C TYR A 423 -28.26 6.62 -28.84
N ILE A 424 -27.52 7.66 -28.40
CA ILE A 424 -27.24 8.87 -29.21
C ILE A 424 -25.94 8.72 -30.02
N MET A 425 -24.95 7.96 -29.54
CA MET A 425 -23.69 7.71 -30.25
C MET A 425 -23.63 6.27 -30.79
N CYS A 426 -23.07 6.05 -31.99
CA CYS A 426 -22.82 4.69 -32.50
C CYS A 426 -22.13 3.83 -31.43
N ASN A 427 -22.74 2.71 -31.04
CA ASN A 427 -22.25 1.79 -30.00
C ASN A 427 -20.75 1.47 -30.12
N VAL A 428 -20.25 1.33 -31.34
CA VAL A 428 -18.84 1.03 -31.64
C VAL A 428 -17.90 2.18 -31.29
N LEU A 429 -18.30 3.43 -31.56
CA LEU A 429 -17.53 4.63 -31.22
C LEU A 429 -17.46 4.84 -29.71
N PHE A 430 -18.55 4.53 -29.00
CA PHE A 430 -18.58 4.65 -27.55
C PHE A 430 -17.66 3.60 -26.89
N ILE A 431 -17.69 2.37 -27.42
CA ILE A 431 -16.80 1.29 -26.98
C ILE A 431 -15.33 1.62 -27.28
N SER A 432 -15.01 2.10 -28.48
CA SER A 432 -13.62 2.46 -28.82
C SER A 432 -13.10 3.61 -27.95
N GLY A 433 -13.94 4.61 -27.64
CA GLY A 433 -13.57 5.67 -26.70
C GLY A 433 -13.34 5.17 -25.27
N SER A 434 -14.06 4.14 -24.82
CA SER A 434 -13.81 3.52 -23.51
C SER A 434 -12.44 2.83 -23.46
N VAL A 435 -12.06 2.14 -24.54
CA VAL A 435 -10.73 1.52 -24.68
C VAL A 435 -9.65 2.59 -24.76
N LEU A 436 -9.88 3.66 -25.53
CA LEU A 436 -8.93 4.76 -25.67
C LEU A 436 -8.64 5.43 -24.33
N THR A 437 -9.66 5.82 -23.58
CA THR A 437 -9.48 6.48 -22.27
C THR A 437 -8.78 5.57 -21.27
N ALA A 438 -9.11 4.28 -21.25
CA ALA A 438 -8.46 3.29 -20.39
C ALA A 438 -6.98 3.04 -20.74
N LEU A 439 -6.64 2.95 -22.04
CA LEU A 439 -5.25 2.77 -22.47
C LEU A 439 -4.44 4.06 -22.28
N THR A 440 -5.03 5.22 -22.55
CA THR A 440 -4.38 6.53 -22.42
C THR A 440 -4.02 6.84 -20.96
N THR A 441 -4.95 6.59 -20.03
CA THR A 441 -4.67 6.81 -18.60
C THR A 441 -3.58 5.88 -18.07
N ARG A 442 -3.49 4.64 -18.57
CA ARG A 442 -2.42 3.70 -18.19
C ARG A 442 -1.08 4.02 -18.85
N SER A 443 -1.05 4.37 -20.15
CA SER A 443 0.19 4.72 -20.86
C SER A 443 0.82 6.00 -20.33
N TRP A 444 0.03 6.89 -19.73
CA TRP A 444 0.51 8.14 -19.13
C TRP A 444 1.54 7.93 -18.02
N ALA A 445 1.56 6.75 -17.39
CA ALA A 445 2.61 6.35 -16.47
C ALA A 445 4.00 6.48 -17.11
N ALA A 446 4.14 6.01 -18.36
CA ALA A 446 5.37 6.11 -19.14
C ALA A 446 5.74 7.58 -19.38
N SER A 447 4.81 8.41 -19.83
CA SER A 447 5.04 9.83 -20.08
C SER A 447 5.50 10.59 -18.83
N ILE A 448 4.83 10.40 -17.69
CA ILE A 448 5.24 11.02 -16.43
C ILE A 448 6.62 10.48 -15.99
N SER A 449 6.90 9.19 -16.16
CA SER A 449 8.20 8.60 -15.79
C SER A 449 9.37 9.17 -16.61
N ILE A 450 9.17 9.43 -17.91
CA ILE A 450 10.20 10.04 -18.77
C ILE A 450 10.39 11.50 -18.34
N ALA A 451 9.30 12.25 -18.10
CA ALA A 451 9.37 13.64 -17.64
C ALA A 451 10.12 13.75 -16.31
N LEU A 452 9.84 12.84 -15.40
CA LEU A 452 10.51 12.71 -14.11
C LEU A 452 11.99 12.37 -14.28
N MET A 453 12.31 11.38 -15.12
CA MET A 453 13.70 10.96 -15.36
C MET A 453 14.54 12.08 -15.97
N ILE A 454 14.03 12.79 -16.99
CA ILE A 454 14.80 13.84 -17.67
C ILE A 454 15.02 15.02 -16.73
N SER A 455 14.00 15.39 -15.97
CA SER A 455 14.08 16.49 -15.01
C SER A 455 15.09 16.23 -13.90
N ILE A 456 15.20 14.98 -13.41
CA ILE A 456 16.12 14.62 -12.31
C ILE A 456 17.54 14.34 -12.80
N CYS A 457 17.68 13.58 -13.89
CA CYS A 457 18.98 13.11 -14.34
C CYS A 457 19.73 14.15 -15.18
N TYR A 458 19.03 15.10 -15.79
CA TYR A 458 19.62 16.08 -16.71
C TYR A 458 19.32 17.53 -16.32
N SER A 459 18.22 18.10 -16.80
CA SER A 459 17.80 19.47 -16.46
C SER A 459 16.35 19.72 -16.88
N HIS A 460 15.70 20.70 -16.25
CA HIS A 460 14.35 21.13 -16.65
C HIS A 460 14.30 21.69 -18.08
N GLU A 461 15.39 22.28 -18.57
CA GLU A 461 15.49 22.75 -19.96
C GLU A 461 15.50 21.60 -20.97
N ARG A 462 16.26 20.53 -20.70
CA ARG A 462 16.23 19.34 -21.53
C ARG A 462 14.86 18.66 -21.50
N ALA A 463 14.20 18.64 -20.33
CA ALA A 463 12.84 18.13 -20.23
C ALA A 463 11.86 18.93 -21.13
N ARG A 464 12.00 20.26 -21.19
CA ARG A 464 11.22 21.10 -22.11
C ARG A 464 11.58 20.85 -23.58
N LYS A 465 12.85 20.66 -23.91
CA LYS A 465 13.29 20.40 -25.29
C LYS A 465 12.75 19.07 -25.84
N TYR A 466 12.74 18.02 -25.03
CA TYR A 466 12.28 16.69 -25.44
C TYR A 466 10.80 16.43 -25.10
N PHE A 467 9.97 17.48 -25.08
CA PHE A 467 8.58 17.36 -24.68
C PHE A 467 7.75 16.43 -25.57
N TRP A 468 8.14 16.30 -26.84
CA TRP A 468 7.48 15.44 -27.82
C TRP A 468 7.48 13.96 -27.40
N LEU A 469 8.49 13.50 -26.66
CA LEU A 469 8.55 12.12 -26.14
C LEU A 469 7.39 11.83 -25.18
N TYR A 470 6.93 12.83 -24.43
CA TYR A 470 5.81 12.66 -23.50
C TYR A 470 4.49 12.46 -24.24
N HIS A 471 4.29 13.18 -25.34
CA HIS A 471 3.10 13.08 -26.17
C HIS A 471 3.09 11.81 -27.02
N LEU A 472 4.27 11.32 -27.43
CA LEU A 472 4.41 10.05 -28.16
C LEU A 472 3.83 8.88 -27.35
N PHE A 473 4.30 8.67 -26.12
CA PHE A 473 3.82 7.57 -25.27
C PHE A 473 2.45 7.84 -24.65
N GLY A 474 2.16 9.11 -24.38
CA GLY A 474 0.93 9.50 -23.71
C GLY A 474 -0.27 9.42 -24.65
N TRP A 475 -0.18 10.04 -25.82
CA TRP A 475 -1.30 10.16 -26.77
C TRP A 475 -1.15 9.24 -27.96
N LEU A 476 -0.03 9.36 -28.70
CA LEU A 476 0.07 8.74 -30.02
C LEU A 476 0.03 7.22 -29.94
N ALA A 477 0.75 6.62 -29.00
CA ALA A 477 0.77 5.18 -28.80
C ALA A 477 -0.62 4.59 -28.49
N PRO A 478 -1.37 5.03 -27.46
CA PRO A 478 -2.70 4.48 -27.20
C PRO A 478 -3.74 4.84 -28.28
N MET A 479 -3.63 6.01 -28.93
CA MET A 479 -4.50 6.34 -30.08
C MET A 479 -4.26 5.39 -31.24
N PHE A 480 -3.01 5.15 -31.61
CA PHE A 480 -2.65 4.21 -32.66
C PHE A 480 -3.09 2.78 -32.32
N THR A 481 -2.83 2.31 -31.10
CA THR A 481 -3.30 0.99 -30.64
C THR A 481 -4.82 0.89 -30.72
N THR A 482 -5.56 1.91 -30.28
CA THR A 482 -7.03 1.90 -30.34
C THR A 482 -7.54 1.96 -31.78
N LEU A 483 -6.87 2.68 -32.66
CA LEU A 483 -7.20 2.73 -34.09
C LEU A 483 -7.01 1.36 -34.75
N VAL A 484 -5.89 0.66 -34.46
CA VAL A 484 -5.66 -0.72 -34.95
C VAL A 484 -6.75 -1.65 -34.46
N ILE A 485 -7.12 -1.57 -33.18
CA ILE A 485 -8.21 -2.36 -32.59
C ILE A 485 -9.54 -2.08 -33.30
N TYR A 486 -9.84 -0.80 -33.55
CA TYR A 486 -11.05 -0.39 -34.25
C TYR A 486 -11.11 -0.93 -35.69
N LEU A 487 -10.03 -0.74 -36.47
CA LEU A 487 -9.96 -1.16 -37.87
C LEU A 487 -10.02 -2.68 -38.04
N GLN A 488 -9.46 -3.43 -37.09
CA GLN A 488 -9.45 -4.89 -37.13
C GLN A 488 -10.67 -5.51 -36.44
N SER A 489 -11.52 -4.70 -35.81
CA SER A 489 -12.73 -5.19 -35.18
C SER A 489 -13.76 -5.66 -36.21
N LYS A 490 -13.98 -6.98 -36.29
CA LYS A 490 -15.22 -7.51 -36.86
C LYS A 490 -16.31 -7.30 -35.81
N VAL A 491 -17.07 -6.22 -35.92
CA VAL A 491 -18.22 -5.97 -35.04
C VAL A 491 -19.25 -7.07 -35.29
N ASP A 492 -19.26 -8.07 -34.43
CA ASP A 492 -20.21 -9.18 -34.50
C ASP A 492 -21.58 -8.66 -34.05
N ARG A 493 -22.40 -8.21 -35.01
CA ARG A 493 -23.75 -7.65 -34.77
C ARG A 493 -24.76 -8.69 -34.25
N SER A 494 -24.36 -9.95 -34.11
CA SER A 494 -25.20 -11.11 -33.81
C SER A 494 -25.38 -11.40 -32.30
N LYS A 495 -24.48 -10.89 -31.44
CA LYS A 495 -24.58 -11.07 -29.98
C LYS A 495 -25.16 -9.79 -29.36
N GLY A 496 -26.40 -9.88 -28.89
CA GLY A 496 -27.05 -8.83 -28.12
C GLY A 496 -26.20 -8.39 -26.93
N GLU A 497 -26.26 -7.09 -26.67
CA GLU A 497 -25.60 -6.31 -25.61
C GLU A 497 -24.07 -6.47 -25.45
N PRO A 498 -23.29 -5.37 -25.55
CA PRO A 498 -21.88 -5.39 -25.18
C PRO A 498 -21.75 -5.58 -23.67
N THR A 499 -21.43 -6.81 -23.27
CA THR A 499 -21.03 -7.20 -21.93
C THR A 499 -19.74 -6.47 -21.54
N LEU A 500 -19.55 -6.24 -20.24
CA LEU A 500 -18.34 -5.62 -19.67
C LEU A 500 -17.15 -6.60 -19.68
N ASP A 501 -16.96 -7.34 -20.77
CA ASP A 501 -15.78 -8.16 -20.99
C ASP A 501 -14.60 -7.23 -21.30
N THR A 502 -13.44 -7.54 -20.72
CA THR A 502 -12.13 -7.00 -21.11
C THR A 502 -11.78 -7.27 -22.58
N GLU A 503 -12.59 -8.06 -23.28
CA GLU A 503 -12.45 -8.55 -24.65
C GLU A 503 -13.55 -7.99 -25.58
N LYS A 504 -13.82 -6.69 -25.55
CA LYS A 504 -14.86 -6.05 -26.39
C LYS A 504 -14.66 -6.27 -27.91
N PHE A 505 -13.41 -6.48 -28.34
CA PHE A 505 -13.03 -6.71 -29.74
C PHE A 505 -12.21 -8.00 -29.95
N GLY A 506 -12.25 -8.94 -29.00
CA GLY A 506 -11.58 -10.24 -29.10
C GLY A 506 -10.05 -10.22 -28.96
N THR A 507 -9.38 -11.27 -29.42
CA THR A 507 -7.95 -11.55 -29.18
C THR A 507 -6.99 -10.45 -29.66
N ILE A 508 -7.36 -9.74 -30.73
CA ILE A 508 -6.56 -8.64 -31.29
C ILE A 508 -6.43 -7.49 -30.28
N GLN A 509 -7.52 -7.12 -29.61
CA GLN A 509 -7.50 -6.10 -28.54
C GLN A 509 -6.55 -6.51 -27.42
N ILE A 510 -6.59 -7.78 -27.03
CA ILE A 510 -5.81 -8.31 -25.92
C ILE A 510 -4.32 -8.21 -26.25
N ILE A 511 -3.90 -8.75 -27.39
CA ILE A 511 -2.49 -8.75 -27.82
C ILE A 511 -1.97 -7.32 -27.97
N ALA A 512 -2.71 -6.45 -28.66
CA ALA A 512 -2.32 -5.07 -28.87
C ALA A 512 -2.18 -4.29 -27.54
N SER A 513 -3.10 -4.52 -26.59
CA SER A 513 -3.07 -3.91 -25.27
C SER A 513 -1.90 -4.44 -24.42
N ILE A 514 -1.63 -5.75 -24.44
CA ILE A 514 -0.48 -6.36 -23.74
C ILE A 514 0.83 -5.76 -24.27
N CYS A 515 1.02 -5.68 -25.59
CA CYS A 515 2.23 -5.12 -26.19
C CYS A 515 2.46 -3.65 -25.76
N LEU A 516 1.41 -2.82 -25.82
CA LEU A 516 1.49 -1.42 -25.40
C LEU A 516 1.81 -1.31 -23.91
N LEU A 517 1.05 -1.99 -23.05
CA LEU A 517 1.24 -1.89 -21.60
C LEU A 517 2.58 -2.48 -21.15
N ALA A 518 3.03 -3.60 -21.73
CA ALA A 518 4.34 -4.18 -21.42
C ALA A 518 5.48 -3.21 -21.75
N SER A 519 5.40 -2.53 -22.90
CA SER A 519 6.38 -1.49 -23.27
C SER A 519 6.37 -0.33 -22.26
N CYS A 520 5.18 0.10 -21.80
CA CYS A 520 5.04 1.14 -20.79
C CYS A 520 5.61 0.72 -19.43
N ILE A 521 5.37 -0.53 -18.98
CA ILE A 521 5.89 -1.07 -17.72
C ILE A 521 7.41 -1.17 -17.75
N ILE A 522 8.00 -1.67 -18.83
CA ILE A 522 9.45 -1.77 -18.97
C ILE A 522 10.07 -0.37 -18.94
N LEU A 523 9.50 0.58 -19.69
CA LEU A 523 10.00 1.95 -19.74
C LEU A 523 9.87 2.68 -18.39
N THR A 524 8.72 2.59 -17.73
CA THR A 524 8.52 3.17 -16.40
C THR A 524 9.46 2.58 -15.36
N SER A 525 9.60 1.25 -15.33
CA SER A 525 10.47 0.55 -14.38
C SER A 525 11.94 0.92 -14.58
N THR A 526 12.41 0.97 -15.83
CA THR A 526 13.79 1.39 -16.15
C THR A 526 14.04 2.85 -15.79
N ASN A 527 13.09 3.75 -16.03
CA ASN A 527 13.18 5.16 -15.65
C ASN A 527 13.23 5.33 -14.13
N LEU A 528 12.36 4.66 -13.38
CA LEU A 528 12.37 4.68 -11.91
C LEU A 528 13.69 4.15 -11.36
N LEU A 529 14.24 3.08 -11.94
CA LEU A 529 15.55 2.54 -11.55
C LEU A 529 16.68 3.53 -11.81
N ARG A 530 16.69 4.21 -12.97
CA ARG A 530 17.68 5.25 -13.30
C ARG A 530 17.62 6.42 -12.32
N ILE A 531 16.41 6.87 -11.99
CA ILE A 531 16.18 7.92 -10.99
C ILE A 531 16.74 7.49 -9.63
N ALA A 532 16.44 6.26 -9.19
CA ALA A 532 16.92 5.72 -7.94
C ALA A 532 18.46 5.67 -7.89
N ARG A 533 19.10 5.19 -8.97
CA ARG A 533 20.57 5.13 -9.10
C ARG A 533 21.22 6.52 -9.10
N ARG A 534 20.67 7.49 -9.83
CA ARG A 534 21.19 8.87 -9.86
C ARG A 534 21.10 9.53 -8.50
N THR A 535 19.95 9.40 -7.84
CA THR A 535 19.71 9.93 -6.49
C THR A 535 20.67 9.31 -5.48
N TYR A 536 20.95 8.01 -5.61
CA TYR A 536 21.93 7.30 -4.79
C TYR A 536 23.35 7.87 -4.97
N ARG A 537 23.82 8.02 -6.22
CA ARG A 537 25.16 8.55 -6.51
C ARG A 537 25.37 9.96 -5.97
N LEU A 538 24.40 10.86 -6.16
CA LEU A 538 24.49 12.23 -5.64
C LEU A 538 24.67 12.25 -4.11
N LYS A 539 23.99 11.36 -3.40
CA LYS A 539 24.10 11.25 -1.95
C LYS A 539 25.42 10.63 -1.49
N GLN A 540 25.95 9.66 -2.25
CA GLN A 540 27.26 9.08 -1.98
C GLN A 540 28.35 10.15 -2.13
N ASN A 541 28.36 10.88 -3.24
CA ASN A 541 29.30 11.97 -3.48
C ASN A 541 29.18 13.07 -2.40
N ALA A 542 27.97 13.41 -1.97
CA ALA A 542 27.77 14.37 -0.88
C ALA A 542 28.32 13.87 0.47
N ARG A 543 28.27 12.57 0.74
CA ARG A 543 28.87 11.97 1.94
C ARG A 543 30.40 11.97 1.85
N GLU A 544 30.96 11.56 0.71
CA GLU A 544 32.40 11.57 0.46
C GLU A 544 32.98 12.99 0.56
N ASN A 545 32.31 13.98 -0.04
CA ASN A 545 32.70 15.39 0.07
C ASN A 545 32.64 15.92 1.50
N ARG A 546 31.61 15.53 2.29
CA ARG A 546 31.56 15.89 3.72
C ARG A 546 32.72 15.26 4.48
N SER A 547 32.96 13.96 4.31
CA SER A 547 34.08 13.29 4.97
C SER A 547 35.43 13.93 4.60
N ALA A 548 35.64 14.27 3.33
CA ALA A 548 36.85 14.94 2.85
C ALA A 548 37.02 16.35 3.43
N SER A 549 35.92 17.10 3.60
CA SER A 549 35.93 18.42 4.24
C SER A 549 36.20 18.36 5.75
N PHE A 550 35.78 17.30 6.44
CA PHE A 550 36.11 17.09 7.85
C PHE A 550 37.59 16.74 8.04
N THR A 551 38.18 15.92 7.17
CA THR A 551 39.61 15.57 7.25
C THR A 551 40.55 16.72 6.90
N THR A 552 40.12 17.70 6.08
CA THR A 552 40.94 18.87 5.75
C THR A 552 40.93 19.93 6.86
N ASN A 553 39.85 20.04 7.64
CA ASN A 553 39.77 20.97 8.77
C ASN A 553 40.52 20.48 10.03
N GLU A 554 40.79 19.17 10.18
CA GLU A 554 41.62 18.64 11.28
C GLU A 554 43.14 18.73 11.01
N PHE A 555 43.55 19.07 9.79
CA PHE A 555 44.96 19.13 9.37
C PHE A 555 45.45 20.55 9.02
N GLN A 556 44.86 21.60 9.60
CA GLN A 556 45.50 22.92 9.62
C GLN A 556 46.46 22.99 10.82
N PRO A 557 47.79 23.01 10.61
CA PRO A 557 48.71 23.29 11.69
C PRO A 557 48.53 24.75 12.14
N LEU A 558 48.42 24.95 13.45
CA LEU A 558 48.59 26.26 14.08
C LEU A 558 49.99 26.79 13.76
N ILE A 559 50.10 27.64 12.73
CA ILE A 559 51.26 28.51 12.54
C ILE A 559 50.72 29.93 12.45
N ASN A 560 50.97 30.68 13.53
CA ASN A 560 50.91 32.13 13.59
C ASN A 560 52.19 32.69 12.95
N ASP A 561 52.06 33.64 12.02
CA ASP A 561 52.46 35.06 12.20
C ASP A 561 52.69 35.78 10.86
N SER A 562 52.22 37.03 10.83
CA SER A 562 52.60 38.16 9.96
C SER A 562 52.57 37.96 8.44
N ASN A 563 51.55 38.54 7.79
CA ASN A 563 51.70 39.65 6.83
C ASN A 563 50.34 40.00 6.19
N GLU A 564 49.91 41.25 6.36
CA GLU A 564 49.00 41.90 5.40
C GLU A 564 49.66 41.88 4.02
N TYR A 565 49.00 41.30 3.01
CA TYR A 565 48.84 41.84 1.65
C TYR A 565 48.20 40.76 0.74
N ASP A 566 47.27 41.21 -0.11
CA ASP A 566 46.61 40.52 -1.23
C ASP A 566 45.72 39.30 -0.96
N GLN A 567 44.53 39.61 -0.44
CA GLN A 567 43.35 38.75 -0.51
C GLN A 567 42.68 38.84 -1.90
N SER A 568 43.40 38.42 -2.94
CA SER A 568 42.81 38.14 -4.24
C SER A 568 43.22 36.74 -4.70
N GLN A 569 42.23 35.95 -5.12
CA GLN A 569 42.39 34.63 -5.76
C GLN A 569 42.78 33.42 -4.88
N ILE A 570 41.94 33.07 -3.90
CA ILE A 570 41.56 31.66 -3.73
C ILE A 570 40.05 31.59 -3.55
N THR A 571 39.33 31.84 -4.66
CA THR A 571 37.95 31.39 -4.78
C THR A 571 38.01 29.88 -4.96
N ILE A 572 38.06 29.11 -3.86
CA ILE A 572 37.57 27.74 -3.92
C ILE A 572 36.09 27.91 -4.21
N GLN A 573 35.78 27.72 -5.49
CA GLN A 573 34.47 27.53 -6.04
C GLN A 573 33.85 26.36 -5.27
N SER A 574 33.25 26.65 -4.11
CA SER A 574 32.41 25.74 -3.38
C SER A 574 31.23 25.47 -4.29
N VAL A 575 31.38 24.46 -5.16
CA VAL A 575 30.36 24.04 -6.10
C VAL A 575 29.10 23.85 -5.29
N SER A 576 28.15 24.75 -5.54
CA SER A 576 26.85 24.87 -4.93
C SER A 576 26.00 23.64 -5.23
N ILE A 577 26.32 22.51 -4.61
CA ILE A 577 25.56 21.25 -4.73
C ILE A 577 24.42 21.20 -3.69
N ASP A 578 24.44 22.03 -2.66
CA ASP A 578 23.48 21.97 -1.54
C ASP A 578 22.25 22.90 -1.65
N LYS A 579 21.83 23.31 -2.86
CA LYS A 579 20.56 24.06 -3.06
C LYS A 579 19.61 23.39 -4.05
N ILE A 580 19.28 22.11 -3.86
CA ILE A 580 17.94 21.65 -4.23
C ILE A 580 17.09 21.81 -2.96
N PRO A 581 16.16 22.78 -2.89
CA PRO A 581 15.32 22.97 -1.71
C PRO A 581 14.66 21.65 -1.33
N LEU A 582 14.63 21.33 -0.03
CA LEU A 582 14.00 20.11 0.52
C LEU A 582 12.57 19.91 -0.02
N GLU A 583 11.89 21.03 -0.30
CA GLU A 583 10.56 21.13 -0.89
C GLU A 583 10.48 20.58 -2.33
N VAL A 584 11.50 20.82 -3.17
CA VAL A 584 11.58 20.29 -4.55
C VAL A 584 11.73 18.77 -4.53
N HIS A 585 12.47 18.22 -3.57
CA HIS A 585 12.62 16.77 -3.40
C HIS A 585 11.33 16.09 -2.94
N SER A 586 10.57 16.72 -2.03
CA SER A 586 9.28 16.24 -1.54
C SER A 586 8.20 16.26 -2.64
N GLN A 587 8.22 17.26 -3.53
CA GLN A 587 7.30 17.32 -4.67
C GLN A 587 7.61 16.24 -5.71
N LEU A 588 8.88 16.05 -6.05
CA LEU A 588 9.34 15.05 -7.01
C LEU A 588 8.97 13.61 -6.62
N LEU A 589 9.01 13.35 -5.32
CA LEU A 589 8.63 12.09 -4.72
C LEU A 589 7.18 11.70 -5.00
N ARG A 590 6.25 12.64 -4.87
CA ARG A 590 4.80 12.39 -5.08
C ARG A 590 4.55 11.87 -6.48
N HIS A 591 5.22 12.46 -7.45
CA HIS A 591 5.18 12.01 -8.83
C HIS A 591 5.74 10.59 -9.00
N ALA A 592 6.82 10.24 -8.29
CA ALA A 592 7.35 8.88 -8.30
C ALA A 592 6.38 7.85 -7.67
N VAL A 593 5.70 8.23 -6.56
CA VAL A 593 4.66 7.39 -5.93
C VAL A 593 3.50 7.16 -6.89
N LEU A 594 3.02 8.23 -7.53
CA LEU A 594 1.95 8.14 -8.52
C LEU A 594 2.34 7.22 -9.69
N VAL A 595 3.52 7.42 -10.28
CA VAL A 595 4.02 6.58 -11.38
C VAL A 595 4.16 5.12 -10.96
N GLY A 596 4.65 4.86 -9.73
CA GLY A 596 4.68 3.53 -9.16
C GLY A 596 3.28 2.92 -9.21
N PHE A 597 2.30 3.58 -8.59
CA PHE A 597 0.92 3.08 -8.58
C PHE A 597 0.35 2.78 -9.98
N LEU A 598 0.56 3.67 -10.94
CA LEU A 598 0.09 3.45 -12.31
C LEU A 598 0.76 2.25 -12.98
N ASN A 599 2.01 1.94 -12.61
CA ASN A 599 2.73 0.76 -13.08
C ASN A 599 2.09 -0.54 -12.54
N ILE A 600 1.63 -0.58 -11.27
CA ILE A 600 0.81 -1.72 -10.78
C ILE A 600 -0.47 -1.85 -11.58
N ASN A 601 -1.18 -0.73 -11.78
CA ASN A 601 -2.44 -0.77 -12.51
C ASN A 601 -2.22 -1.40 -13.90
N ALA A 602 -1.18 -0.98 -14.62
CA ALA A 602 -0.81 -1.60 -15.88
C ALA A 602 -0.44 -3.09 -15.74
N PHE A 603 0.29 -3.48 -14.70
CA PHE A 603 0.68 -4.87 -14.44
C PHE A 603 -0.51 -5.79 -14.14
N VAL A 604 -1.45 -5.34 -13.31
CA VAL A 604 -2.68 -6.07 -13.00
C VAL A 604 -3.52 -6.23 -14.27
N CYS A 605 -3.62 -5.18 -15.09
CA CYS A 605 -4.31 -5.26 -16.38
C CYS A 605 -3.67 -6.30 -17.32
N ILE A 606 -2.33 -6.31 -17.46
CA ILE A 606 -1.64 -7.34 -18.27
C ILE A 606 -1.90 -8.74 -17.72
N SER A 607 -1.95 -8.90 -16.40
CA SER A 607 -2.19 -10.18 -15.76
C SER A 607 -3.59 -10.71 -16.10
N VAL A 608 -4.62 -9.85 -16.04
CA VAL A 608 -5.99 -10.19 -16.46
C VAL A 608 -6.04 -10.55 -17.94
N LEU A 609 -5.42 -9.72 -18.80
CA LEU A 609 -5.39 -9.92 -20.24
C LEU A 609 -4.63 -11.19 -20.66
N SER A 610 -3.53 -11.51 -19.98
CA SER A 610 -2.75 -12.71 -20.23
C SER A 610 -3.50 -13.96 -19.76
N TRP A 611 -4.19 -13.88 -18.62
CA TRP A 611 -5.01 -14.97 -18.12
C TRP A 611 -6.14 -15.33 -19.09
N SER A 612 -6.82 -14.33 -19.65
CA SER A 612 -7.92 -14.55 -20.58
C SER A 612 -7.50 -15.23 -21.89
N VAL A 613 -6.23 -15.07 -22.30
CA VAL A 613 -5.65 -15.76 -23.45
C VAL A 613 -5.13 -17.16 -23.09
N LEU A 614 -4.47 -17.31 -21.95
CA LEU A 614 -3.77 -18.55 -21.57
C LEU A 614 -4.70 -19.62 -21.02
N THR A 615 -5.84 -19.24 -20.45
CA THR A 615 -6.76 -20.19 -19.79
C THR A 615 -8.16 -20.11 -20.39
N LYS A 616 -8.72 -21.28 -20.72
CA LYS A 616 -10.10 -21.37 -21.21
C LYS A 616 -11.15 -21.26 -20.10
N ASN A 617 -10.77 -21.60 -18.86
CA ASN A 617 -11.67 -21.56 -17.71
C ASN A 617 -11.37 -20.33 -16.85
N ARG A 618 -12.38 -19.47 -16.67
CA ARG A 618 -12.33 -18.35 -15.73
C ARG A 618 -12.60 -18.89 -14.32
N ASP A 619 -11.57 -18.93 -13.48
CA ASP A 619 -11.68 -19.33 -12.08
C ASP A 619 -11.90 -18.11 -11.17
N GLY A 620 -12.02 -18.34 -9.86
CA GLY A 620 -12.21 -17.25 -8.90
C GLY A 620 -11.07 -16.21 -8.91
N VAL A 621 -9.83 -16.64 -9.19
CA VAL A 621 -8.65 -15.77 -9.25
C VAL A 621 -8.73 -14.81 -10.43
N TYR A 622 -9.17 -15.29 -11.60
CA TYR A 622 -9.41 -14.43 -12.75
C TYR A 622 -10.39 -13.30 -12.43
N TYR A 623 -11.53 -13.64 -11.82
CA TYR A 623 -12.55 -12.66 -11.47
C TYR A 623 -12.03 -11.68 -10.39
N GLU A 624 -11.24 -12.16 -9.41
CA GLU A 624 -10.58 -11.31 -8.43
C GLU A 624 -9.65 -10.28 -9.09
N LEU A 625 -8.79 -10.74 -10.00
CA LEU A 625 -7.88 -9.88 -10.75
C LEU A 625 -8.63 -8.89 -11.65
N GLN A 626 -9.72 -9.31 -12.29
CA GLN A 626 -10.54 -8.45 -13.15
C GLN A 626 -11.29 -7.37 -12.34
N PHE A 627 -11.81 -7.72 -11.17
CA PHE A 627 -12.42 -6.75 -10.27
C PHE A 627 -11.37 -5.76 -9.73
N LEU A 628 -10.20 -6.26 -9.32
CA LEU A 628 -9.08 -5.42 -8.90
C LEU A 628 -8.66 -4.46 -10.00
N ASP A 629 -8.50 -4.93 -11.25
CA ASP A 629 -8.20 -4.08 -12.40
C ASP A 629 -9.25 -2.97 -12.59
N THR A 630 -10.53 -3.34 -12.45
CA THR A 630 -11.65 -2.40 -12.56
C THR A 630 -11.56 -1.30 -11.49
N VAL A 631 -11.32 -1.66 -10.23
CA VAL A 631 -11.18 -0.69 -9.14
C VAL A 631 -9.93 0.18 -9.31
N LEU A 632 -8.80 -0.41 -9.69
CA LEU A 632 -7.55 0.33 -9.88
C LEU A 632 -7.66 1.31 -11.04
N LEU A 633 -8.30 0.94 -12.14
CA LEU A 633 -8.53 1.78 -13.32
C LEU A 633 -9.45 2.96 -13.02
N HIS A 634 -10.64 2.69 -12.49
CA HIS A 634 -11.62 3.74 -12.23
C HIS A 634 -11.23 4.58 -11.01
N GLY A 635 -10.48 4.01 -10.06
CA GLY A 635 -10.03 4.65 -8.82
C GLY A 635 -8.72 5.44 -8.94
N GLN A 636 -8.11 5.58 -10.12
CA GLN A 636 -6.84 6.32 -10.30
C GLN A 636 -6.92 7.77 -9.78
N GLY A 637 -8.08 8.41 -9.92
CA GLY A 637 -8.32 9.77 -9.44
C GLY A 637 -8.27 9.89 -7.91
N ILE A 638 -8.79 8.88 -7.20
CA ILE A 638 -8.72 8.79 -5.73
C ILE A 638 -7.25 8.78 -5.28
N ILE A 639 -6.41 8.02 -5.99
CA ILE A 639 -5.00 7.88 -5.62
C ILE A 639 -4.20 9.12 -5.95
N THR A 640 -4.52 9.77 -7.05
CA THR A 640 -3.95 11.09 -7.38
C THR A 640 -4.32 12.12 -6.31
N PHE A 641 -5.56 12.09 -5.83
CA PHE A 641 -6.00 12.91 -4.70
C PHE A 641 -5.23 12.59 -3.42
N LEU A 642 -5.07 11.32 -3.05
CA LEU A 642 -4.32 10.93 -1.86
C LEU A 642 -2.84 11.38 -1.94
N VAL A 643 -2.23 11.32 -3.12
CA VAL A 643 -0.83 11.69 -3.31
C VAL A 643 -0.62 13.22 -3.28
N PHE A 644 -1.54 14.00 -3.84
CA PHE A 644 -1.34 15.45 -4.05
C PHE A 644 -2.14 16.35 -3.11
N SER A 645 -3.26 15.89 -2.54
CA SER A 645 -4.20 16.71 -1.75
C SER A 645 -4.06 16.56 -0.24
N LEU A 646 -3.31 15.57 0.26
CA LEU A 646 -3.04 15.33 1.70
C LEU A 646 -2.05 16.34 2.33
N ASP A 647 -1.95 17.55 1.79
CA ASP A 647 -1.20 18.65 2.38
C ASP A 647 -2.12 19.74 2.87
N ALA A 648 -1.91 20.18 4.12
CA ALA A 648 -2.63 21.28 4.74
C ALA A 648 -2.64 22.56 3.88
N ASP A 649 -1.59 22.81 3.08
CA ASP A 649 -1.51 23.94 2.16
C ASP A 649 -2.48 23.85 0.95
N VAL A 650 -3.24 22.74 0.79
CA VAL A 650 -4.28 22.58 -0.26
C VAL A 650 -5.66 22.98 0.27
N LEU A 651 -5.95 22.70 1.55
CA LEU A 651 -7.23 23.00 2.21
C LEU A 651 -7.21 24.31 3.00
N LEU A 652 -6.03 24.82 3.38
CA LEU A 652 -5.87 26.00 4.23
C LEU A 652 -5.35 27.26 3.52
N PRO A 653 -5.85 27.70 2.35
CA PRO A 653 -5.77 29.12 2.04
C PRO A 653 -6.53 29.97 3.08
N ILE A 654 -7.43 29.35 3.86
CA ILE A 654 -8.39 30.04 4.74
C ILE A 654 -7.86 30.21 6.17
N SER A 655 -7.01 29.31 6.70
CA SER A 655 -6.57 29.39 8.11
C SER A 655 -5.28 30.16 8.35
N ARG A 656 -4.58 30.68 7.32
CA ARG A 656 -3.43 31.58 7.52
C ARG A 656 -3.86 33.04 7.68
N LYS A 657 -5.16 33.31 7.81
CA LYS A 657 -5.74 34.64 7.98
C LYS A 657 -6.54 34.84 9.28
N PHE A 658 -6.50 33.88 10.20
CA PHE A 658 -7.10 34.01 11.53
C PHE A 658 -6.05 33.72 12.60
#